data_AF-A0A3B8YEP1-F1
#
_entry.id   AF-A0A3B8YEP1-F1
#
_cell.length_a   1.000
_cell.length_b   1.000
_cell.length_c   1.000
_cell.angle_alpha   90.00
_cell.angle_beta   90.00
_cell.angle_gamma   90.00
#
_symmetry.space_group_name_H-M   'P 1'
#
loop_
_entity.id
_entity.type
_entity.pdbx_description
1 polymer ?
#
loop_
_entity_poly.entity_id
_entity_poly.type
_entity_poly.pdbx_seq_one_letter_code
_entity_poly.pdbx_strand_id
1 'polypeptide(L)'
;MTGESPQYNPTFEDQAKGFAIGNNNIIYNYFGYKQEVIATPVDTTADNLTCPYRGLYHFTPKDAEFFFGREIFVEKLYNATKIHNFISVLGASGSGKSSVVFSGLVPKLAQEGSWKFTHFRPGDEPFHSLAKALIPLYQPDLNSTQQLEQSRLLAQYFVNSSVPLKDVFATIENYHPNTRLLLIADQFEELYTLCPEEAIRYNFLDLLLACFESIPGNLLFPPLLVITMRADFLGNALAYRPFADLLENTDIKLGAMNHQELTDVIEKPAQKLGVTFETGLVEYILKDIENEPDSLPLLEFALTKMWEKRQGKELTYDNYRDINQLKGALADYAENQYKKLAKEEKEQARYIFIQLVRFGEDGNDTRRRVTRHQIGEDNWNLVSRKYGLADSRLVVTSRDHKNQETVEIVHEALITHWGRFHEWLNENRDNLKKQRKIEDAALNWLKSGKKNDDLLQGFNLKEARNFERDYQKNYLLSEEAQNFIQKSMRRQLNNWLKLFVIPSIGIVSISIFAYRVISIQTAWNILSQSQDDNSPARKNQALETLNFWGQLPNSQLQNLNLSNITLSSANLSGADLQGTNLYRANLNGINLSGANLNNTNFQEANLQETNLMGTQLKNANLQEADLSGANLQGANLDEANLQKASLFWVNLQEANLSDTKLQGAKLQDAKLQGANLVNANLQSTNLRSANLSRARLIDANLRSADLSFATLNNANLSDANLNGANFSFAKLNGAELCGTLLNKINLNQIDSNRSKIDSVDLYSTEINEIIICGVSSKKSQ
;
A
#
# COMPACT_ATOMS: atom_id res chain seq x y z
N MET A 1 2.61 56.96 29.31
CA MET A 1 3.16 56.93 27.94
C MET A 1 3.65 55.50 27.68
N THR A 2 2.76 54.49 27.63
CA THR A 2 1.84 54.09 26.54
C THR A 2 2.57 53.80 25.24
N GLY A 3 2.95 52.54 25.04
CA GLY A 3 3.22 51.97 23.73
C GLY A 3 1.94 51.27 23.25
N GLU A 4 1.32 51.84 22.23
CA GLU A 4 0.08 51.37 21.61
C GLU A 4 0.36 50.26 20.59
N SER A 5 -0.59 49.32 20.52
CA SER A 5 -0.77 48.28 19.51
C SER A 5 -0.91 48.84 18.09
N PRO A 6 -0.84 47.98 17.05
CA PRO A 6 -2.06 47.83 16.26
C PRO A 6 -2.38 46.40 15.78
N GLN A 7 -3.65 46.06 16.00
CA GLN A 7 -4.58 45.37 15.12
C GLN A 7 -4.38 43.89 14.76
N TYR A 8 -5.00 43.09 15.64
CA TYR A 8 -5.70 41.83 15.39
C TYR A 8 -6.61 41.90 14.13
N ASN A 9 -6.53 40.87 13.28
CA ASN A 9 -7.60 40.52 12.33
C ASN A 9 -7.81 39.00 12.40
N PRO A 10 -8.99 38.50 12.84
CA PRO A 10 -9.23 37.09 13.12
C PRO A 10 -9.78 36.37 11.88
N THR A 11 -9.37 35.12 11.65
CA THR A 11 -10.22 34.05 11.07
C THR A 11 -9.39 32.76 10.92
N PHE A 12 -9.34 31.97 11.98
CA PHE A 12 -9.24 30.50 11.93
C PHE A 12 -9.74 30.00 13.28
N GLU A 13 -11.07 30.00 13.44
CA GLU A 13 -11.73 29.30 14.53
C GLU A 13 -11.78 27.81 14.19
N ASP A 14 -10.84 27.04 14.75
CA ASP A 14 -11.02 25.60 14.91
C ASP A 14 -12.12 25.37 15.95
N GLN A 15 -13.30 24.94 15.49
CA GLN A 15 -14.42 24.57 16.35
C GLN A 15 -14.12 23.25 17.07
N ALA A 16 -13.44 23.34 18.22
CA ALA A 16 -13.63 22.38 19.29
C ALA A 16 -15.02 22.59 19.92
N LYS A 17 -16.05 21.90 19.42
CA LYS A 17 -17.33 21.82 20.13
C LYS A 17 -17.24 20.78 21.23
N GLY A 18 -16.76 21.21 22.40
CA GLY A 18 -17.09 20.55 23.66
C GLY A 18 -18.57 20.80 23.97
N PHE A 19 -19.36 19.73 24.07
CA PHE A 19 -20.70 19.82 24.64
C PHE A 19 -20.60 19.69 26.16
N ALA A 20 -20.98 20.75 26.87
CA ALA A 20 -21.13 20.77 28.32
C ALA A 20 -22.48 20.18 28.72
N ILE A 21 -22.47 19.11 29.51
CA ILE A 21 -23.58 18.71 30.39
C ILE A 21 -22.98 18.25 31.74
N GLY A 22 -23.03 19.13 32.74
CA GLY A 22 -22.90 18.78 34.17
C GLY A 22 -21.49 18.51 34.72
N ASN A 23 -21.29 18.85 36.00
CA ASN A 23 -20.04 18.94 36.77
C ASN A 23 -19.15 17.67 36.94
N ASN A 24 -19.22 16.65 36.08
CA ASN A 24 -18.30 15.51 36.10
C ASN A 24 -17.47 15.45 34.81
N ASN A 25 -16.30 16.10 34.80
CA ASN A 25 -15.38 16.08 33.66
C ASN A 25 -14.77 14.68 33.45
N ILE A 26 -15.46 13.81 32.70
CA ILE A 26 -14.87 12.61 32.11
C ILE A 26 -14.12 13.06 30.85
N ILE A 27 -12.80 13.23 30.98
CA ILE A 27 -11.92 13.44 29.81
C ILE A 27 -11.82 12.10 29.07
N TYR A 28 -12.53 11.99 27.95
CA TYR A 28 -12.33 10.92 26.98
C TYR A 28 -11.10 11.24 26.12
N ASN A 29 -9.95 10.66 26.45
CA ASN A 29 -8.78 10.74 25.58
C ASN A 29 -8.96 9.79 24.39
N TYR A 30 -9.58 10.29 23.31
CA TYR A 30 -9.61 9.61 22.01
C TYR A 30 -8.22 9.70 21.37
N PHE A 31 -7.37 8.71 21.59
CA PHE A 31 -6.17 8.52 20.78
C PHE A 31 -6.13 7.10 20.22
N GLY A 32 -6.71 6.95 19.03
CA GLY A 32 -6.73 5.72 18.26
C GLY A 32 -7.47 5.97 16.96
N TYR A 33 -6.74 5.86 15.84
CA TYR A 33 -7.20 6.02 14.46
C TYR A 33 -7.77 7.41 14.11
N LYS A 34 -7.13 8.11 13.17
CA LYS A 34 -7.86 9.00 12.27
C LYS A 34 -8.76 8.10 11.40
N GLN A 35 -9.81 7.55 12.00
CA GLN A 35 -11.03 7.32 11.27
C GLN A 35 -11.62 8.71 11.08
N GLU A 36 -11.20 9.39 10.01
CA GLU A 36 -12.04 10.44 9.43
C GLU A 36 -13.30 9.74 8.91
N VAL A 37 -14.21 9.39 9.84
CA VAL A 37 -15.60 9.19 9.49
C VAL A 37 -16.13 10.59 9.31
N ILE A 38 -15.96 11.12 8.10
CA ILE A 38 -17.04 11.92 7.55
C ILE A 38 -18.19 10.92 7.44
N ALA A 39 -19.03 10.87 8.47
CA ALA A 39 -20.37 10.36 8.30
C ALA A 39 -21.00 11.34 7.32
N THR A 40 -20.88 11.05 6.01
CA THR A 40 -21.85 11.60 5.08
C THR A 40 -23.18 11.03 5.57
N PRO A 41 -24.10 11.88 6.05
CA PRO A 41 -25.45 11.44 6.28
C PRO A 41 -25.98 11.14 4.88
N VAL A 42 -25.91 9.89 4.46
CA VAL A 42 -26.85 9.38 3.46
C VAL A 42 -28.10 9.04 4.25
N ASP A 43 -28.72 10.09 4.79
CA ASP A 43 -30.06 10.04 5.36
C ASP A 43 -31.00 10.15 4.17
N THR A 44 -31.27 9.02 3.53
CA THR A 44 -32.24 8.92 2.42
C THR A 44 -33.66 8.73 2.93
N THR A 45 -33.87 8.75 4.25
CA THR A 45 -35.16 8.59 4.89
C THR A 45 -35.66 9.92 5.44
N ALA A 46 -36.90 10.29 5.13
CA ALA A 46 -37.50 11.59 5.43
C ALA A 46 -37.61 11.94 6.94
N ASP A 47 -37.15 11.07 7.84
CA ASP A 47 -37.30 11.15 9.29
C ASP A 47 -36.00 11.45 10.07
N ASN A 48 -34.86 11.69 9.39
CA ASN A 48 -33.57 12.13 9.97
C ASN A 48 -33.02 11.26 11.13
N LEU A 49 -33.36 9.96 11.17
CA LEU A 49 -32.91 9.06 12.25
C LEU A 49 -31.52 8.49 11.96
N THR A 50 -30.59 8.68 12.90
CA THR A 50 -29.26 8.08 12.84
C THR A 50 -29.35 6.56 12.93
N CYS A 51 -28.64 5.84 12.06
CA CYS A 51 -28.59 4.37 12.09
C CYS A 51 -28.01 3.86 13.42
N PRO A 52 -28.73 2.98 14.17
CA PRO A 52 -28.26 2.48 15.45
C PRO A 52 -27.26 1.31 15.31
N TYR A 53 -27.20 0.69 14.13
CA TYR A 53 -26.29 -0.41 13.81
C TYR A 53 -24.94 0.09 13.28
N ARG A 54 -23.88 -0.68 13.51
CA ARG A 54 -22.49 -0.26 13.22
C ARG A 54 -21.87 -0.95 12.01
N GLY A 55 -22.60 -1.88 11.39
CA GLY A 55 -22.13 -2.62 10.23
C GLY A 55 -20.91 -3.46 10.56
N LEU A 56 -19.81 -3.27 9.84
CA LEU A 56 -18.57 -4.03 10.07
C LEU A 56 -17.64 -3.39 11.11
N TYR A 57 -18.03 -2.25 11.70
CA TYR A 57 -17.28 -1.62 12.77
C TYR A 57 -17.67 -2.21 14.12
N HIS A 58 -16.70 -2.24 15.04
CA HIS A 58 -16.99 -2.53 16.44
C HIS A 58 -17.67 -1.31 17.08
N PHE A 59 -18.45 -1.57 18.14
CA PHE A 59 -19.02 -0.49 18.93
C PHE A 59 -17.93 0.18 19.77
N THR A 60 -18.02 1.50 19.90
CA THR A 60 -17.14 2.34 20.73
C THR A 60 -17.87 2.81 21.99
N PRO A 61 -17.20 3.45 22.97
CA PRO A 61 -17.91 3.96 24.15
C PRO A 61 -19.04 4.95 23.83
N LYS A 62 -18.98 5.63 22.67
CA LYS A 62 -20.05 6.53 22.19
C LYS A 62 -21.31 5.80 21.76
N ASP A 63 -21.17 4.56 21.31
CA ASP A 63 -22.25 3.74 20.78
C ASP A 63 -22.91 2.88 21.88
N ALA A 64 -22.47 3.02 23.14
CA ALA A 64 -22.91 2.21 24.29
C ALA A 64 -24.43 2.21 24.47
N GLU A 65 -25.08 3.29 24.07
CA GLU A 65 -26.52 3.46 24.19
C GLU A 65 -27.33 2.58 23.21
N PHE A 66 -26.68 2.05 22.19
CA PHE A 66 -27.24 1.13 21.17
C PHE A 66 -26.64 -0.28 21.28
N PHE A 67 -25.82 -0.55 22.30
CA PHE A 67 -25.17 -1.84 22.51
C PHE A 67 -26.01 -2.72 23.45
N PHE A 68 -26.66 -3.74 22.91
CA PHE A 68 -27.58 -4.64 23.62
C PHE A 68 -27.19 -6.12 23.50
N GLY A 69 -27.83 -6.98 24.30
CA GLY A 69 -27.70 -8.44 24.20
C GLY A 69 -26.40 -9.01 24.80
N ARG A 70 -25.64 -8.21 25.55
CA ARG A 70 -24.43 -8.65 26.28
C ARG A 70 -24.42 -8.22 27.74
N GLU A 71 -25.57 -7.81 28.28
CA GLU A 71 -25.69 -7.24 29.63
C GLU A 71 -25.19 -8.21 30.71
N ILE A 72 -25.55 -9.49 30.61
CA ILE A 72 -25.11 -10.55 31.54
C ILE A 72 -23.58 -10.70 31.49
N PHE A 73 -23.00 -10.73 30.30
CA PHE A 73 -21.56 -10.87 30.13
C PHE A 73 -20.81 -9.62 30.61
N VAL A 74 -21.33 -8.42 30.30
CA VAL A 74 -20.77 -7.15 30.77
C VAL A 74 -20.80 -7.08 32.30
N GLU A 75 -21.86 -7.57 32.95
CA GLU A 75 -21.93 -7.68 34.41
C GLU A 75 -20.89 -8.64 34.97
N LYS A 76 -20.70 -9.80 34.33
CA LYS A 76 -19.64 -10.76 34.71
C LYS A 76 -18.26 -10.13 34.60
N LEU A 77 -17.97 -9.45 33.49
CA LEU A 77 -16.69 -8.80 33.24
C LEU A 77 -16.46 -7.65 34.22
N TYR A 78 -17.49 -6.85 34.48
CA TYR A 78 -17.46 -5.78 35.47
C TYR A 78 -17.20 -6.29 36.89
N ASN A 79 -17.81 -7.40 37.31
CA ASN A 79 -17.53 -7.98 38.63
C ASN A 79 -16.10 -8.55 38.74
N ALA A 80 -15.54 -9.04 37.64
CA ALA A 80 -14.14 -9.47 37.62
C ALA A 80 -13.16 -8.31 37.85
N THR A 81 -13.47 -7.07 37.44
CA THR A 81 -12.58 -5.91 37.67
C THR A 81 -12.42 -5.55 39.15
N LYS A 82 -13.34 -6.01 40.00
CA LYS A 82 -13.31 -5.80 41.46
C LYS A 82 -12.34 -6.75 42.17
N ILE A 83 -12.05 -7.89 41.57
CA ILE A 83 -11.27 -8.98 42.19
C ILE A 83 -9.89 -9.07 41.55
N HIS A 84 -9.77 -8.77 40.27
CA HIS A 84 -8.54 -8.95 39.50
C HIS A 84 -7.96 -7.61 39.03
N ASN A 85 -6.64 -7.59 38.87
CA ASN A 85 -5.85 -6.54 38.22
C ASN A 85 -5.46 -6.94 36.78
N PHE A 86 -5.73 -8.17 36.39
CA PHE A 86 -5.56 -8.68 35.03
C PHE A 86 -6.78 -9.52 34.64
N ILE A 87 -7.32 -9.30 33.44
CA ILE A 87 -8.45 -10.06 32.89
C ILE A 87 -8.19 -10.34 31.41
N SER A 88 -8.39 -11.58 30.99
CA SER A 88 -8.37 -11.94 29.57
C SER A 88 -9.78 -12.28 29.07
N VAL A 89 -10.21 -11.65 27.97
CA VAL A 89 -11.47 -11.92 27.29
C VAL A 89 -11.19 -12.76 26.06
N LEU A 90 -11.53 -14.05 26.12
CA LEU A 90 -11.25 -15.04 25.08
C LEU A 90 -12.51 -15.39 24.29
N GLY A 91 -12.42 -15.52 22.96
CA GLY A 91 -13.56 -15.94 22.14
C GLY A 91 -13.28 -15.98 20.65
N ALA A 92 -14.18 -16.56 19.87
CA ALA A 92 -14.06 -16.68 18.41
C ALA A 92 -13.93 -15.31 17.70
N SER A 93 -13.48 -15.32 16.45
CA SER A 93 -13.44 -14.09 15.63
C SER A 93 -14.86 -13.51 15.49
N GLY A 94 -15.01 -12.19 15.46
CA GLY A 94 -16.34 -11.58 15.34
C GLY A 94 -17.32 -11.76 16.51
N SER A 95 -16.96 -12.44 17.61
CA SER A 95 -17.89 -12.69 18.74
C SER A 95 -18.28 -11.46 19.57
N GLY A 96 -17.71 -10.29 19.26
CA GLY A 96 -17.98 -9.01 19.92
C GLY A 96 -17.05 -8.65 21.07
N LYS A 97 -15.87 -9.30 21.21
CA LYS A 97 -14.91 -9.04 22.30
C LYS A 97 -14.59 -7.55 22.48
N SER A 98 -14.18 -6.87 21.40
CA SER A 98 -13.86 -5.44 21.45
C SER A 98 -15.09 -4.60 21.83
N SER A 99 -16.25 -4.84 21.21
CA SER A 99 -17.50 -4.13 21.52
C SER A 99 -17.93 -4.30 22.99
N VAL A 100 -17.83 -5.50 23.55
CA VAL A 100 -18.13 -5.77 24.96
C VAL A 100 -17.23 -4.98 25.90
N VAL A 101 -15.94 -4.87 25.59
CA VAL A 101 -15.01 -4.09 26.41
C VAL A 101 -15.26 -2.59 26.25
N PHE A 102 -15.32 -2.09 25.01
CA PHE A 102 -15.40 -0.65 24.73
C PHE A 102 -16.79 -0.04 24.96
N SER A 103 -17.87 -0.77 24.69
CA SER A 103 -19.25 -0.26 24.78
C SER A 103 -20.02 -0.85 25.95
N GLY A 104 -19.53 -1.94 26.53
CA GLY A 104 -20.07 -2.52 27.76
C GLY A 104 -19.29 -2.10 29.00
N LEU A 105 -18.04 -2.58 29.12
CA LEU A 105 -17.23 -2.39 30.33
C LEU A 105 -16.82 -0.92 30.56
N VAL A 106 -16.25 -0.27 29.55
CA VAL A 106 -15.71 1.10 29.69
C VAL A 106 -16.78 2.11 30.14
N PRO A 107 -17.98 2.19 29.52
CA PRO A 107 -19.01 3.12 29.95
C PRO A 107 -19.51 2.80 31.37
N LYS A 108 -19.60 1.51 31.72
CA LYS A 108 -20.03 1.07 33.04
C LYS A 108 -19.05 1.48 34.15
N LEU A 109 -17.75 1.34 33.91
CA LEU A 109 -16.72 1.83 34.84
C LEU A 109 -16.66 3.37 34.86
N ALA A 110 -16.83 4.03 33.71
CA ALA A 110 -16.85 5.48 33.64
C ALA A 110 -18.00 6.10 34.45
N GLN A 111 -19.16 5.42 34.55
CA GLN A 111 -20.28 5.83 35.39
C GLN A 111 -19.95 5.82 36.90
N GLU A 112 -18.96 5.05 37.35
CA GLU A 112 -18.48 5.09 38.74
C GLU A 112 -17.65 6.34 39.06
N GLY A 113 -17.13 7.03 38.03
CA GLY A 113 -16.41 8.30 38.14
C GLY A 113 -14.94 8.20 38.58
N SER A 114 -14.48 7.04 39.07
CA SER A 114 -13.12 6.83 39.60
C SER A 114 -12.17 6.12 38.64
N TRP A 115 -12.40 6.21 37.33
CA TRP A 115 -11.63 5.49 36.31
C TRP A 115 -11.06 6.39 35.22
N LYS A 116 -9.84 6.08 34.79
CA LYS A 116 -9.24 6.54 33.53
C LYS A 116 -9.01 5.33 32.65
N PHE A 117 -9.29 5.45 31.35
CA PHE A 117 -9.05 4.36 30.42
C PHE A 117 -8.13 4.79 29.28
N THR A 118 -7.30 3.86 28.83
CA THR A 118 -6.55 3.95 27.57
C THR A 118 -6.45 2.57 26.93
N HIS A 119 -6.12 2.52 25.65
CA HIS A 119 -6.05 1.26 24.92
C HIS A 119 -4.94 1.26 23.87
N PHE A 120 -4.46 0.07 23.53
CA PHE A 120 -3.53 -0.16 22.44
C PHE A 120 -3.81 -1.50 21.76
N ARG A 121 -3.26 -1.67 20.56
CA ARG A 121 -3.11 -2.98 19.92
C ARG A 121 -1.62 -3.29 19.83
N PRO A 122 -1.15 -4.50 20.19
CA PRO A 122 0.28 -4.79 20.17
C PRO A 122 0.93 -4.53 18.81
N GLY A 123 0.34 -5.00 17.71
CA GLY A 123 0.91 -4.84 16.38
C GLY A 123 2.30 -5.46 16.22
N ASP A 124 3.08 -4.93 15.29
CA ASP A 124 4.48 -5.27 15.03
C ASP A 124 5.47 -4.60 16.01
N GLU A 125 5.09 -3.43 16.57
CA GLU A 125 5.86 -2.68 17.58
C GLU A 125 5.12 -2.53 18.93
N PRO A 126 5.06 -3.60 19.74
CA PRO A 126 4.23 -3.62 20.96
C PRO A 126 4.65 -2.57 22.01
N PHE A 127 5.94 -2.29 22.15
CA PHE A 127 6.45 -1.25 23.04
C PHE A 127 6.02 0.15 22.65
N HIS A 128 6.04 0.47 21.34
CA HIS A 128 5.63 1.78 20.85
C HIS A 128 4.13 1.99 20.99
N SER A 129 3.34 0.95 20.65
CA SER A 129 1.89 0.96 20.83
C SER A 129 1.48 1.21 22.28
N LEU A 130 2.13 0.53 23.24
CA LEU A 130 1.90 0.75 24.67
C LEU A 130 2.31 2.17 25.09
N ALA A 131 3.51 2.63 24.73
CA ALA A 131 3.99 3.96 25.08
C ALA A 131 3.04 5.06 24.55
N LYS A 132 2.61 4.95 23.30
CA LYS A 132 1.67 5.88 22.67
C LYS A 132 0.33 5.98 23.40
N ALA A 133 -0.16 4.86 23.93
CA ALA A 133 -1.39 4.84 24.73
C ALA A 133 -1.21 5.50 26.13
N LEU A 134 -0.01 5.45 26.68
CA LEU A 134 0.28 5.97 28.03
C LEU A 134 0.66 7.45 28.04
N ILE A 135 1.34 7.97 27.01
CA ILE A 135 1.82 9.36 26.97
C ILE A 135 0.75 10.41 27.29
N PRO A 136 -0.49 10.35 26.75
CA PRO A 136 -1.52 11.34 27.07
C PRO A 136 -1.93 11.38 28.55
N LEU A 137 -1.70 10.30 29.30
CA LEU A 137 -1.97 10.22 30.74
C LEU A 137 -0.71 10.50 31.57
N TYR A 138 0.45 10.16 31.02
CA TYR A 138 1.76 10.36 31.66
C TYR A 138 2.25 11.80 31.57
N GLN A 139 1.93 12.49 30.47
CA GLN A 139 2.31 13.89 30.17
C GLN A 139 1.15 14.61 29.44
N PRO A 140 0.09 15.02 30.16
CA PRO A 140 -1.14 15.54 29.55
C PRO A 140 -0.98 16.89 28.85
N ASP A 141 0.06 17.67 29.19
CA ASP A 141 0.26 19.04 28.68
C ASP A 141 0.92 19.10 27.29
N LEU A 142 1.30 17.96 26.72
CA LEU A 142 1.97 17.90 25.42
C LEU A 142 1.01 18.02 24.25
N ASN A 143 1.42 18.76 23.21
CA ASN A 143 0.70 18.79 21.94
C ASN A 143 0.92 17.50 21.11
N SER A 144 0.11 17.29 20.07
CA SER A 144 0.12 16.06 19.26
C SER A 144 1.48 15.70 18.66
N THR A 145 2.29 16.69 18.26
CA THR A 145 3.63 16.45 17.69
C THR A 145 4.61 16.02 18.79
N GLN A 146 4.57 16.68 19.94
CA GLN A 146 5.40 16.33 21.10
C GLN A 146 5.03 14.95 21.66
N GLN A 147 3.75 14.60 21.70
CA GLN A 147 3.30 13.28 22.13
C GLN A 147 3.89 12.17 21.26
N LEU A 148 3.96 12.37 19.93
CA LEU A 148 4.56 11.40 19.01
C LEU A 148 6.05 11.18 19.31
N GLU A 149 6.80 12.25 19.55
CA GLU A 149 8.21 12.19 19.91
C GLU A 149 8.43 11.47 21.24
N GLN A 150 7.68 11.86 22.28
CA GLN A 150 7.78 11.25 23.61
C GLN A 150 7.36 9.77 23.62
N SER A 151 6.39 9.40 22.78
CA SER A 151 5.98 7.99 22.63
C SER A 151 7.11 7.12 22.10
N ARG A 152 7.98 7.66 21.21
CA ARG A 152 9.15 6.93 20.70
C ARG A 152 10.25 6.82 21.75
N LEU A 153 10.50 7.90 22.50
CA LEU A 153 11.49 7.91 23.59
C LEU A 153 11.11 6.92 24.70
N LEU A 154 9.86 6.96 25.16
CA LEU A 154 9.37 6.04 26.19
C LEU A 154 9.43 4.57 25.73
N ALA A 155 9.11 4.29 24.47
CA ALA A 155 9.26 2.96 23.89
C ALA A 155 10.72 2.48 23.91
N GLN A 156 11.70 3.34 23.62
CA GLN A 156 13.12 2.99 23.72
C GLN A 156 13.54 2.69 25.16
N TYR A 157 13.03 3.45 26.13
CA TYR A 157 13.30 3.16 27.54
C TYR A 157 12.72 1.83 27.99
N PHE A 158 11.54 1.46 27.49
CA PHE A 158 10.95 0.15 27.73
C PHE A 158 11.79 -0.98 27.11
N VAL A 159 12.21 -0.84 25.85
CA VAL A 159 13.08 -1.83 25.18
C VAL A 159 14.40 -2.02 25.92
N ASN A 160 15.00 -0.93 26.42
CA ASN A 160 16.25 -0.97 27.16
C ASN A 160 16.07 -1.29 28.66
N SER A 161 14.85 -1.58 29.11
CA SER A 161 14.51 -1.81 30.53
C SER A 161 15.00 -0.71 31.48
N SER A 162 15.14 0.52 30.97
CA SER A 162 15.67 1.66 31.73
C SER A 162 14.60 2.36 32.56
N VAL A 163 13.33 2.23 32.15
CA VAL A 163 12.17 2.75 32.87
C VAL A 163 11.17 1.61 33.07
N PRO A 164 10.93 1.18 34.32
CA PRO A 164 9.89 0.20 34.63
C PRO A 164 8.49 0.75 34.33
N LEU A 165 7.60 -0.08 33.80
CA LEU A 165 6.20 0.31 33.53
C LEU A 165 5.45 0.76 34.81
N LYS A 166 5.77 0.15 35.96
CA LYS A 166 5.21 0.55 37.27
C LYS A 166 5.50 2.02 37.64
N ASP A 167 6.64 2.57 37.21
CA ASP A 167 7.02 3.95 37.53
C ASP A 167 6.24 4.93 36.65
N VAL A 168 5.94 4.52 35.40
CA VAL A 168 5.02 5.24 34.51
C VAL A 168 3.61 5.26 35.11
N PHE A 169 3.13 4.13 35.62
CA PHE A 169 1.83 4.06 36.31
C PHE A 169 1.78 4.92 37.58
N ALA A 170 2.83 4.91 38.41
CA ALA A 170 2.91 5.78 39.58
C ALA A 170 2.86 7.27 39.19
N THR A 171 3.52 7.64 38.09
CA THR A 171 3.47 9.02 37.58
C THR A 171 2.08 9.39 37.06
N ILE A 172 1.41 8.47 36.35
CA ILE A 172 0.02 8.65 35.90
C ILE A 172 -0.92 8.84 37.11
N GLU A 173 -0.75 8.05 38.17
CA GLU A 173 -1.53 8.18 39.42
C GLU A 173 -1.34 9.56 40.07
N ASN A 174 -0.12 10.12 40.03
CA ASN A 174 0.16 11.46 40.53
C ASN A 174 -0.55 12.57 39.72
N TYR A 175 -0.63 12.44 38.39
CA TYR A 175 -1.37 13.39 37.54
C TYR A 175 -2.89 13.22 37.61
N HIS A 176 -3.36 12.01 37.96
CA HIS A 176 -4.77 11.66 38.02
C HIS A 176 -5.13 11.03 39.37
N PRO A 177 -5.05 11.81 40.48
CA PRO A 177 -5.27 11.29 41.82
C PRO A 177 -6.70 10.76 41.99
N ASN A 178 -6.87 9.74 42.83
CA ASN A 178 -8.15 9.07 43.10
C ASN A 178 -8.80 8.40 41.89
N THR A 179 -8.02 8.08 40.85
CA THR A 179 -8.52 7.33 39.70
C THR A 179 -7.72 6.06 39.48
N ARG A 180 -8.42 4.96 39.16
CA ARG A 180 -7.81 3.70 38.74
C ARG A 180 -7.65 3.69 37.22
N LEU A 181 -6.48 3.26 36.75
CA LEU A 181 -6.20 3.12 35.32
C LEU A 181 -6.72 1.78 34.79
N LEU A 182 -7.55 1.82 33.75
CA LEU A 182 -7.90 0.69 32.89
C LEU A 182 -7.06 0.77 31.61
N LEU A 183 -6.15 -0.19 31.45
CA LEU A 183 -5.38 -0.38 30.23
C LEU A 183 -6.00 -1.54 29.43
N ILE A 184 -6.39 -1.28 28.18
CA ILE A 184 -6.96 -2.29 27.30
C ILE A 184 -5.96 -2.66 26.20
N ALA A 185 -5.56 -3.93 26.12
CA ALA A 185 -4.80 -4.46 24.99
C ALA A 185 -5.75 -5.23 24.07
N ASP A 186 -6.27 -4.56 23.04
CA ASP A 186 -7.23 -5.15 22.10
C ASP A 186 -6.50 -5.95 21.02
N GLN A 187 -7.09 -7.06 20.55
CA GLN A 187 -6.51 -7.96 19.55
C GLN A 187 -5.10 -8.43 19.94
N PHE A 188 -4.96 -8.96 21.15
CA PHE A 188 -3.68 -9.36 21.72
C PHE A 188 -2.98 -10.44 20.90
N GLU A 189 -3.72 -11.21 20.10
CA GLU A 189 -3.16 -12.14 19.12
C GLU A 189 -2.25 -11.47 18.08
N GLU A 190 -2.36 -10.15 17.86
CA GLU A 190 -1.43 -9.39 17.03
C GLU A 190 0.02 -9.53 17.50
N LEU A 191 0.25 -9.74 18.80
CA LEU A 191 1.58 -10.00 19.34
C LEU A 191 2.20 -11.26 18.72
N TYR A 192 1.42 -12.31 18.49
CA TYR A 192 1.92 -13.58 17.93
C TYR A 192 1.89 -13.60 16.41
N THR A 193 0.99 -12.83 15.81
CA THR A 193 0.78 -12.83 14.36
C THR A 193 1.62 -11.78 13.64
N LEU A 194 1.84 -10.61 14.23
CA LEU A 194 2.50 -9.47 13.59
C LEU A 194 3.90 -9.17 14.14
N CYS A 195 4.24 -9.61 15.35
CA CYS A 195 5.59 -9.46 15.90
C CYS A 195 6.42 -10.75 15.67
N PRO A 196 7.32 -10.79 14.66
CA PRO A 196 7.98 -12.02 14.24
C PRO A 196 9.14 -12.43 15.15
N GLU A 197 9.64 -11.56 16.02
CA GLU A 197 10.79 -11.83 16.89
C GLU A 197 10.35 -12.27 18.27
N GLU A 198 10.70 -13.50 18.65
CA GLU A 198 10.33 -14.10 19.94
C GLU A 198 10.91 -13.34 21.13
N ALA A 199 12.17 -12.92 21.04
CA ALA A 199 12.81 -12.13 22.09
C ALA A 199 12.06 -10.82 22.36
N ILE A 200 11.56 -10.14 21.33
CA ILE A 200 10.76 -8.92 21.49
C ILE A 200 9.44 -9.24 22.19
N ARG A 201 8.76 -10.32 21.79
CA ARG A 201 7.50 -10.74 22.44
C ARG A 201 7.67 -11.05 23.91
N TYR A 202 8.71 -11.81 24.27
CA TYR A 202 8.97 -12.16 25.67
C TYR A 202 9.39 -10.95 26.50
N ASN A 203 10.30 -10.10 26.02
CA ASN A 203 10.65 -8.86 26.72
C ASN A 203 9.43 -7.94 26.93
N PHE A 204 8.52 -7.88 25.96
CA PHE A 204 7.30 -7.10 26.08
C PHE A 204 6.34 -7.70 27.13
N LEU A 205 6.19 -9.03 27.12
CA LEU A 205 5.40 -9.73 28.14
C LEU A 205 6.03 -9.54 29.52
N ASP A 206 7.34 -9.73 29.70
CA ASP A 206 8.04 -9.47 30.96
C ASP A 206 7.75 -8.06 31.49
N LEU A 207 7.89 -7.03 30.64
CA LEU A 207 7.60 -5.64 31.01
C LEU A 207 6.14 -5.43 31.42
N LEU A 208 5.20 -6.03 30.68
CA LEU A 208 3.77 -5.88 30.94
C LEU A 208 3.37 -6.61 32.23
N LEU A 209 3.79 -7.86 32.39
CA LEU A 209 3.41 -8.77 33.48
C LEU A 209 4.05 -8.39 34.81
N ALA A 210 5.24 -7.78 34.80
CA ALA A 210 5.91 -7.31 36.01
C ALA A 210 5.07 -6.33 36.87
N CYS A 211 4.02 -5.72 36.29
CA CYS A 211 3.10 -4.84 37.01
C CYS A 211 1.89 -5.56 37.63
N PHE A 212 1.64 -6.81 37.22
CA PHE A 212 0.42 -7.55 37.54
C PHE A 212 0.68 -8.86 38.30
N GLU A 213 1.93 -9.33 38.36
CA GLU A 213 2.37 -10.41 39.25
C GLU A 213 2.35 -9.96 40.72
N SER A 214 1.28 -10.32 41.46
CA SER A 214 1.13 -10.15 42.92
C SER A 214 1.36 -8.72 43.48
N ILE A 215 0.27 -8.11 44.01
CA ILE A 215 0.17 -6.74 44.53
C ILE A 215 1.52 -6.15 45.04
N PRO A 216 2.22 -5.33 44.24
CA PRO A 216 3.38 -4.58 44.72
C PRO A 216 2.88 -3.43 45.60
N GLY A 217 3.29 -3.42 46.87
CA GLY A 217 2.72 -2.59 47.95
C GLY A 217 2.97 -1.07 47.91
N ASN A 218 2.98 -0.41 46.74
CA ASN A 218 3.25 1.04 46.63
C ASN A 218 2.19 1.88 45.89
N LEU A 219 1.25 1.30 45.13
CA LEU A 219 0.18 2.06 44.45
C LEU A 219 -1.09 2.04 45.30
N LEU A 220 -1.76 3.20 45.47
CA LEU A 220 -3.05 3.27 46.17
C LEU A 220 -4.16 2.68 45.30
N PHE A 221 -4.06 2.85 43.97
CA PHE A 221 -5.01 2.32 42.99
C PHE A 221 -4.28 1.49 41.90
N PRO A 222 -4.11 0.17 42.09
CA PRO A 222 -3.37 -0.65 41.13
C PRO A 222 -4.08 -0.67 39.76
N PRO A 223 -3.33 -0.55 38.64
CA PRO A 223 -3.91 -0.56 37.31
C PRO A 223 -4.61 -1.89 37.02
N LEU A 224 -5.58 -1.86 36.11
CA LEU A 224 -6.27 -3.03 35.56
C LEU A 224 -5.87 -3.20 34.11
N LEU A 225 -5.34 -4.36 33.75
CA LEU A 225 -5.13 -4.76 32.36
C LEU A 225 -6.25 -5.68 31.88
N VAL A 226 -6.95 -5.27 30.83
CA VAL A 226 -7.91 -6.13 30.10
C VAL A 226 -7.34 -6.44 28.73
N ILE A 227 -7.15 -7.71 28.41
CA ILE A 227 -6.76 -8.14 27.06
C ILE A 227 -7.95 -8.76 26.34
N THR A 228 -8.09 -8.51 25.04
CA THR A 228 -8.99 -9.29 24.18
C THR A 228 -8.15 -10.18 23.28
N MET A 229 -8.46 -11.47 23.20
CA MET A 229 -7.70 -12.40 22.36
C MET A 229 -8.61 -13.46 21.74
N ARG A 230 -8.27 -13.91 20.53
CA ARG A 230 -8.96 -15.07 19.96
C ARG A 230 -8.56 -16.37 20.68
N ALA A 231 -9.52 -17.27 20.84
CA ALA A 231 -9.32 -18.51 21.61
C ALA A 231 -8.33 -19.50 20.95
N ASP A 232 -8.18 -19.45 19.62
CA ASP A 232 -7.22 -20.25 18.86
C ASP A 232 -5.75 -19.88 19.13
N PHE A 233 -5.49 -18.66 19.64
CA PHE A 233 -4.15 -18.23 20.06
C PHE A 233 -3.82 -18.54 21.52
N LEU A 234 -4.72 -19.20 22.27
CA LEU A 234 -4.46 -19.57 23.66
C LEU A 234 -3.25 -20.49 23.78
N GLY A 235 -3.03 -21.39 22.82
CA GLY A 235 -1.83 -22.25 22.79
C GLY A 235 -0.52 -21.44 22.74
N ASN A 236 -0.49 -20.36 21.96
CA ASN A 236 0.67 -19.46 21.87
C ASN A 236 0.90 -18.72 23.20
N ALA A 237 -0.18 -18.29 23.85
CA ALA A 237 -0.10 -17.62 25.15
C ALA A 237 0.42 -18.55 26.25
N LEU A 238 -0.06 -19.80 26.26
CA LEU A 238 0.37 -20.82 27.23
C LEU A 238 1.81 -21.30 27.02
N ALA A 239 2.39 -21.08 25.85
CA ALA A 239 3.78 -21.46 25.55
C ALA A 239 4.80 -20.65 26.37
N TYR A 240 4.42 -19.49 26.89
CA TYR A 240 5.28 -18.65 27.73
C TYR A 240 4.80 -18.67 29.19
N ARG A 241 5.61 -19.28 30.07
CA ARG A 241 5.18 -19.68 31.41
C ARG A 241 4.66 -18.54 32.30
N PRO A 242 5.35 -17.38 32.43
CA PRO A 242 4.84 -16.28 33.27
C PRO A 242 3.45 -15.79 32.84
N PHE A 243 3.20 -15.75 31.54
CA PHE A 243 1.88 -15.37 31.03
C PHE A 243 0.83 -16.45 31.25
N ALA A 244 1.20 -17.73 31.11
CA ALA A 244 0.33 -18.86 31.42
C ALA A 244 -0.13 -18.84 32.90
N ASP A 245 0.79 -18.53 33.82
CA ASP A 245 0.51 -18.42 35.24
C ASP A 245 -0.48 -17.27 35.54
N LEU A 246 -0.34 -16.13 34.84
CA LEU A 246 -1.28 -15.01 35.00
C LEU A 246 -2.66 -15.29 34.40
N LEU A 247 -2.74 -16.05 33.31
CA LEU A 247 -4.00 -16.46 32.68
C LEU A 247 -4.80 -17.43 33.56
N GLU A 248 -4.12 -18.17 34.45
CA GLU A 248 -4.75 -19.11 35.37
C GLU A 248 -5.74 -18.37 36.30
N ASN A 249 -7.04 -18.64 36.13
CA ASN A 249 -8.16 -18.01 36.86
C ASN A 249 -8.50 -16.57 36.48
N THR A 250 -7.97 -16.02 35.38
CA THR A 250 -8.32 -14.67 34.88
C THR A 250 -8.93 -14.69 33.47
N ASP A 251 -9.12 -15.87 32.88
CA ASP A 251 -9.71 -16.04 31.56
C ASP A 251 -11.25 -16.11 31.57
N ILE A 252 -11.87 -15.12 30.95
CA ILE A 252 -13.32 -15.03 30.76
C ILE A 252 -13.64 -15.34 29.29
N LYS A 253 -14.30 -16.48 29.08
CA LYS A 253 -14.69 -16.95 27.75
C LYS A 253 -16.00 -16.31 27.30
N LEU A 254 -15.96 -15.56 26.20
CA LEU A 254 -17.10 -15.00 25.50
C LEU A 254 -17.61 -16.02 24.47
N GLY A 255 -18.73 -16.65 24.80
CA GLY A 255 -19.44 -17.58 23.91
C GLY A 255 -20.28 -16.90 22.84
N ALA A 256 -20.82 -17.72 21.94
CA ALA A 256 -21.87 -17.31 21.02
C ALA A 256 -23.07 -16.76 21.81
N MET A 257 -23.78 -15.80 21.23
CA MET A 257 -25.00 -15.27 21.83
C MET A 257 -26.10 -16.33 21.81
N ASN A 258 -26.92 -16.36 22.85
CA ASN A 258 -28.15 -17.15 22.83
C ASN A 258 -29.25 -16.41 22.03
N HIS A 259 -30.37 -17.10 21.79
CA HIS A 259 -31.49 -16.55 21.01
C HIS A 259 -32.01 -15.22 21.57
N GLN A 260 -32.16 -15.08 22.89
CA GLN A 260 -32.65 -13.84 23.50
C GLN A 260 -31.64 -12.70 23.36
N GLU A 261 -30.35 -12.98 23.56
CA GLU A 261 -29.28 -12.01 23.36
C GLU A 261 -29.26 -11.50 21.91
N LEU A 262 -29.45 -12.39 20.92
CA LEU A 262 -29.53 -12.01 19.51
C LEU A 262 -30.81 -11.21 19.19
N THR A 263 -31.97 -11.59 19.74
CA THR A 263 -33.20 -10.81 19.62
C THR A 263 -32.98 -9.40 20.14
N ASP A 264 -32.32 -9.26 21.29
CA ASP A 264 -32.01 -7.96 21.89
C ASP A 264 -31.08 -7.11 21.01
N VAL A 265 -30.07 -7.71 20.40
CA VAL A 265 -29.17 -7.05 19.42
C VAL A 265 -29.95 -6.56 18.20
N ILE A 266 -30.91 -7.34 17.71
CA ILE A 266 -31.69 -7.00 16.52
C ILE A 266 -32.71 -5.91 16.83
N GLU A 267 -33.49 -6.05 17.90
CA GLU A 267 -34.68 -5.23 18.09
C GLU A 267 -34.43 -3.95 18.87
N LYS A 268 -33.71 -4.04 20.00
CA LYS A 268 -33.61 -2.93 20.96
C LYS A 268 -32.97 -1.66 20.38
N PRO A 269 -31.91 -1.72 19.53
CA PRO A 269 -31.36 -0.51 18.94
C PRO A 269 -32.38 0.25 18.07
N ALA A 270 -33.16 -0.45 17.25
CA ALA A 270 -34.21 0.16 16.43
C ALA A 270 -35.40 0.65 17.26
N GLN A 271 -35.86 -0.17 18.23
CA GLN A 271 -36.97 0.20 19.12
C GLN A 271 -36.68 1.49 19.89
N LYS A 272 -35.43 1.69 20.30
CA LYS A 272 -35.00 2.93 20.98
C LYS A 272 -35.21 4.18 20.13
N LEU A 273 -35.15 4.05 18.81
CA LEU A 273 -35.43 5.13 17.85
C LEU A 273 -36.89 5.14 17.36
N GLY A 274 -37.74 4.28 17.94
CA GLY A 274 -39.14 4.12 17.58
C GLY A 274 -39.35 3.43 16.24
N VAL A 275 -38.38 2.62 15.78
CA VAL A 275 -38.49 1.80 14.56
C VAL A 275 -38.77 0.35 14.96
N THR A 276 -39.75 -0.26 14.31
CA THR A 276 -40.17 -1.65 14.57
C THR A 276 -39.76 -2.59 13.43
N PHE A 277 -39.80 -3.89 13.70
CA PHE A 277 -39.67 -4.93 12.68
C PHE A 277 -41.06 -5.47 12.33
N GLU A 278 -41.26 -5.80 11.05
CA GLU A 278 -42.44 -6.54 10.60
C GLU A 278 -42.58 -7.85 11.38
N THR A 279 -43.82 -8.26 11.68
CA THR A 279 -44.08 -9.45 12.50
C THR A 279 -43.47 -10.71 11.88
N GLY A 280 -42.69 -11.46 12.67
CA GLY A 280 -42.04 -12.70 12.23
C GLY A 280 -40.66 -12.51 11.57
N LEU A 281 -40.27 -11.28 11.25
CA LEU A 281 -39.02 -11.00 10.54
C LEU A 281 -37.80 -11.31 11.41
N VAL A 282 -37.85 -11.00 12.70
CA VAL A 282 -36.74 -11.23 13.63
C VAL A 282 -36.48 -12.73 13.79
N GLU A 283 -37.53 -13.54 13.94
CA GLU A 283 -37.43 -15.01 13.99
C GLU A 283 -36.84 -15.57 12.68
N TYR A 284 -37.17 -14.95 11.55
CA TYR A 284 -36.61 -15.34 10.26
C TYR A 284 -35.11 -15.02 10.16
N ILE A 285 -34.68 -13.83 10.60
CA ILE A 285 -33.26 -13.44 10.67
C ILE A 285 -32.49 -14.37 11.63
N LEU A 286 -33.07 -14.70 12.78
CA LEU A 286 -32.46 -15.60 13.77
C LEU A 286 -32.23 -17.01 13.20
N LYS A 287 -33.17 -17.52 12.40
CA LYS A 287 -32.99 -18.80 11.70
C LYS A 287 -31.84 -18.77 10.68
N ASP A 288 -31.63 -17.64 10.02
CA ASP A 288 -30.48 -17.48 9.11
C ASP A 288 -29.15 -17.44 9.88
N ILE A 289 -29.14 -16.86 11.10
CA ILE A 289 -27.98 -16.82 12.00
C ILE A 289 -27.58 -18.20 12.51
N GLU A 290 -28.53 -19.05 12.89
CA GLU A 290 -28.25 -20.40 13.44
C GLU A 290 -27.42 -21.27 12.49
N ASN A 291 -27.51 -21.00 11.18
CA ASN A 291 -26.79 -21.74 10.15
C ASN A 291 -25.40 -21.15 9.83
N GLU A 292 -24.99 -20.06 10.48
CA GLU A 292 -23.78 -19.29 10.17
C GLU A 292 -22.88 -19.08 11.41
N PRO A 293 -21.70 -19.73 11.47
CA PRO A 293 -20.69 -19.39 12.48
C PRO A 293 -20.16 -17.96 12.27
N ASP A 294 -19.81 -17.27 13.35
CA ASP A 294 -19.26 -15.91 13.35
C ASP A 294 -20.15 -14.85 12.66
N SER A 295 -21.47 -14.98 12.84
CA SER A 295 -22.52 -14.22 12.15
C SER A 295 -22.77 -12.79 12.64
N LEU A 296 -22.28 -12.38 13.82
CA LEU A 296 -22.58 -11.04 14.37
C LEU A 296 -22.17 -9.87 13.45
N PRO A 297 -20.98 -9.88 12.82
CA PRO A 297 -20.61 -8.83 11.88
C PRO A 297 -21.49 -8.82 10.62
N LEU A 298 -21.91 -10.00 10.15
CA LEU A 298 -22.87 -10.09 9.04
C LEU A 298 -24.24 -9.56 9.44
N LEU A 299 -24.68 -9.85 10.66
CA LEU A 299 -25.94 -9.38 11.21
C LEU A 299 -25.96 -7.86 11.29
N GLU A 300 -24.95 -7.26 11.92
CA GLU A 300 -24.81 -5.80 12.00
C GLU A 300 -24.77 -5.16 10.62
N PHE A 301 -24.07 -5.77 9.65
CA PHE A 301 -24.04 -5.29 8.28
C PHE A 301 -25.41 -5.37 7.60
N ALA A 302 -26.09 -6.50 7.71
CA ALA A 302 -27.42 -6.70 7.14
C ALA A 302 -28.41 -5.70 7.74
N LEU A 303 -28.45 -5.54 9.06
CA LEU A 303 -29.31 -4.58 9.76
C LEU A 303 -29.01 -3.14 9.35
N THR A 304 -27.74 -2.78 9.16
CA THR A 304 -27.34 -1.49 8.62
C THR A 304 -27.91 -1.26 7.21
N LYS A 305 -27.84 -2.27 6.33
CA LYS A 305 -28.38 -2.18 4.96
C LYS A 305 -29.90 -2.17 4.90
N MET A 306 -30.56 -2.91 5.78
CA MET A 306 -32.01 -2.80 5.93
C MET A 306 -32.40 -1.41 6.40
N TRP A 307 -31.67 -0.84 7.36
CA TRP A 307 -31.90 0.53 7.84
C TRP A 307 -31.76 1.57 6.73
N GLU A 308 -30.73 1.46 5.87
CA GLU A 308 -30.54 2.36 4.72
C GLU A 308 -31.71 2.28 3.70
N LYS A 309 -32.37 1.11 3.59
CA LYS A 309 -33.46 0.84 2.64
C LYS A 309 -34.87 1.00 3.22
N ARG A 310 -34.99 1.20 4.53
CA ARG A 310 -36.30 1.25 5.22
C ARG A 310 -37.17 2.37 4.66
N GLN A 311 -38.48 2.17 4.70
CA GLN A 311 -39.44 3.20 4.35
C GLN A 311 -40.27 3.53 5.60
N GLY A 312 -40.02 4.71 6.18
CA GLY A 312 -40.62 5.08 7.46
C GLY A 312 -40.04 4.32 8.64
N LYS A 313 -40.86 4.02 9.65
CA LYS A 313 -40.44 3.48 10.95
C LYS A 313 -40.62 1.97 11.08
N GLU A 314 -40.56 1.25 9.98
CA GLU A 314 -40.67 -0.21 9.96
C GLU A 314 -39.62 -0.83 9.05
N LEU A 315 -38.99 -1.91 9.53
CA LEU A 315 -38.08 -2.78 8.77
C LEU A 315 -38.84 -4.03 8.33
N THR A 316 -38.87 -4.31 7.03
CA THR A 316 -39.77 -5.32 6.44
C THR A 316 -39.03 -6.53 5.86
N TYR A 317 -39.77 -7.61 5.57
CA TYR A 317 -39.25 -8.75 4.82
C TYR A 317 -38.72 -8.35 3.45
N ASP A 318 -39.35 -7.38 2.79
CA ASP A 318 -38.89 -6.89 1.49
C ASP A 318 -37.53 -6.19 1.63
N ASN A 319 -37.31 -5.38 2.67
CA ASN A 319 -35.99 -4.79 2.94
C ASN A 319 -34.91 -5.86 3.13
N TYR A 320 -35.26 -6.97 3.80
CA TYR A 320 -34.33 -8.06 4.05
C TYR A 320 -34.04 -8.90 2.80
N ARG A 321 -35.06 -9.18 1.99
CA ARG A 321 -34.91 -9.90 0.70
C ARG A 321 -34.14 -9.07 -0.31
N ASP A 322 -34.33 -7.76 -0.33
CA ASP A 322 -33.66 -6.82 -1.22
C ASP A 322 -32.15 -6.68 -0.98
N ILE A 323 -31.66 -7.14 0.17
CA ILE A 323 -30.23 -7.26 0.47
C ILE A 323 -29.76 -8.71 0.37
N ASN A 324 -30.56 -9.61 -0.20
CA ASN A 324 -30.29 -11.03 -0.30
C ASN A 324 -29.99 -11.70 1.05
N GLN A 325 -30.75 -11.32 2.09
CA GLN A 325 -30.70 -11.91 3.43
C GLN A 325 -29.31 -11.78 4.08
N LEU A 326 -29.06 -12.53 5.16
CA LEU A 326 -27.84 -12.38 5.97
C LEU A 326 -26.55 -12.62 5.15
N LYS A 327 -26.44 -13.76 4.48
CA LYS A 327 -25.21 -14.17 3.77
C LYS A 327 -24.96 -13.33 2.52
N GLY A 328 -26.03 -13.01 1.78
CA GLY A 328 -25.95 -12.27 0.53
C GLY A 328 -25.63 -10.79 0.73
N ALA A 329 -26.06 -10.18 1.83
CA ALA A 329 -25.91 -8.74 2.04
C ALA A 329 -24.49 -8.22 1.85
N LEU A 330 -23.52 -8.82 2.55
CA LEU A 330 -22.13 -8.40 2.47
C LEU A 330 -21.50 -8.77 1.11
N ALA A 331 -21.78 -9.98 0.63
CA ALA A 331 -21.24 -10.50 -0.62
C ALA A 331 -21.69 -9.67 -1.83
N ASP A 332 -22.99 -9.36 -1.91
CA ASP A 332 -23.57 -8.56 -2.98
C ASP A 332 -23.17 -7.11 -2.88
N TYR A 333 -23.03 -6.57 -1.67
CA TYR A 333 -22.46 -5.23 -1.52
C TYR A 333 -21.04 -5.17 -2.08
N ALA A 334 -20.16 -6.08 -1.68
CA ALA A 334 -18.78 -6.14 -2.18
C ALA A 334 -18.74 -6.33 -3.71
N GLU A 335 -19.54 -7.26 -4.24
CA GLU A 335 -19.64 -7.51 -5.66
C GLU A 335 -20.19 -6.30 -6.44
N ASN A 336 -21.16 -5.58 -5.90
CA ASN A 336 -21.71 -4.39 -6.53
C ASN A 336 -20.72 -3.22 -6.52
N GLN A 337 -19.94 -3.04 -5.45
CA GLN A 337 -18.87 -2.04 -5.45
C GLN A 337 -17.77 -2.41 -6.44
N TYR A 338 -17.37 -3.68 -6.48
CA TYR A 338 -16.41 -4.18 -7.47
C TYR A 338 -16.90 -3.99 -8.91
N LYS A 339 -18.17 -4.24 -9.19
CA LYS A 339 -18.75 -4.06 -10.54
C LYS A 339 -18.67 -2.62 -11.05
N LYS A 340 -18.76 -1.62 -10.15
CA LYS A 340 -18.64 -0.19 -10.47
C LYS A 340 -17.23 0.25 -10.86
N LEU A 341 -16.21 -0.54 -10.51
CA LEU A 341 -14.83 -0.24 -10.86
C LEU A 341 -14.61 -0.36 -12.38
N ALA A 342 -13.72 0.49 -12.91
CA ALA A 342 -13.26 0.39 -14.29
C ALA A 342 -12.51 -0.93 -14.54
N LYS A 343 -12.29 -1.28 -15.80
CA LYS A 343 -11.69 -2.58 -16.16
C LYS A 343 -10.28 -2.73 -15.56
N GLU A 344 -9.50 -1.66 -15.59
CA GLU A 344 -8.14 -1.60 -15.04
C GLU A 344 -8.17 -1.68 -13.50
N GLU A 345 -9.11 -0.97 -12.87
CA GLU A 345 -9.29 -0.94 -11.41
C GLU A 345 -9.75 -2.28 -10.83
N LYS A 346 -10.45 -3.10 -11.63
CA LYS A 346 -10.85 -4.45 -11.23
C LYS A 346 -9.65 -5.37 -11.01
N GLU A 347 -8.65 -5.30 -11.89
CA GLU A 347 -7.40 -6.06 -11.71
C GLU A 347 -6.58 -5.52 -10.52
N GLN A 348 -6.56 -4.20 -10.32
CA GLN A 348 -5.93 -3.59 -9.13
C GLN A 348 -6.62 -4.03 -7.83
N ALA A 349 -7.96 -3.99 -7.78
CA ALA A 349 -8.73 -4.44 -6.63
C ALA A 349 -8.44 -5.91 -6.31
N ARG A 350 -8.43 -6.77 -7.35
CA ARG A 350 -8.04 -8.18 -7.20
C ARG A 350 -6.67 -8.32 -6.55
N TYR A 351 -5.66 -7.62 -7.07
CA TYR A 351 -4.31 -7.63 -6.51
C TYR A 351 -4.30 -7.18 -5.04
N ILE A 352 -4.92 -6.04 -4.74
CA ILE A 352 -4.99 -5.48 -3.38
C ILE A 352 -5.62 -6.48 -2.42
N PHE A 353 -6.79 -7.02 -2.72
CA PHE A 353 -7.50 -7.94 -1.81
C PHE A 353 -6.69 -9.21 -1.53
N ILE A 354 -6.05 -9.80 -2.54
CA ILE A 354 -5.18 -10.96 -2.36
C ILE A 354 -4.01 -10.61 -1.42
N GLN A 355 -3.42 -9.42 -1.57
CA GLN A 355 -2.34 -8.98 -0.70
C GLN A 355 -2.80 -8.73 0.74
N LEU A 356 -4.09 -8.56 1.03
CA LEU A 356 -4.59 -8.26 2.39
C LEU A 356 -4.97 -9.51 3.20
N VAL A 357 -4.63 -10.72 2.74
CA VAL A 357 -4.98 -11.98 3.42
C VAL A 357 -3.74 -12.72 3.92
N ARG A 358 -3.89 -13.35 5.08
CA ARG A 358 -2.99 -14.35 5.62
C ARG A 358 -3.61 -15.73 5.66
N PHE A 359 -3.12 -16.60 4.78
CA PHE A 359 -3.46 -18.02 4.79
C PHE A 359 -2.98 -18.72 6.06
N GLY A 360 -3.88 -19.40 6.75
CA GLY A 360 -3.56 -20.33 7.83
C GLY A 360 -3.17 -21.72 7.31
N GLU A 361 -2.40 -22.47 8.09
CA GLU A 361 -2.03 -23.86 7.75
C GLU A 361 -3.25 -24.79 7.71
N ASP A 362 -4.24 -24.53 8.58
CA ASP A 362 -5.50 -25.28 8.69
C ASP A 362 -6.61 -24.77 7.75
N GLY A 363 -6.29 -23.88 6.82
CA GLY A 363 -7.24 -23.32 5.86
C GLY A 363 -8.09 -22.14 6.35
N ASN A 364 -7.90 -21.71 7.60
CA ASN A 364 -8.48 -20.48 8.15
C ASN A 364 -7.67 -19.26 7.69
N ASP A 365 -8.14 -18.61 6.63
CA ASP A 365 -7.52 -17.42 6.07
C ASP A 365 -7.93 -16.18 6.90
N THR A 366 -6.95 -15.50 7.50
CA THR A 366 -7.15 -14.30 8.31
C THR A 366 -6.81 -13.04 7.52
N ARG A 367 -7.21 -11.86 7.98
CA ARG A 367 -6.75 -10.60 7.34
C ARG A 367 -5.31 -10.27 7.75
N ARG A 368 -4.59 -9.55 6.89
CA ARG A 368 -3.31 -8.91 7.23
C ARG A 368 -3.30 -7.43 6.84
N ARG A 369 -2.44 -6.69 7.52
CA ARG A 369 -2.16 -5.28 7.22
C ARG A 369 -0.97 -5.19 6.24
N VAL A 370 -1.05 -4.27 5.29
CA VAL A 370 -0.03 -4.06 4.24
C VAL A 370 0.25 -2.57 4.09
N THR A 371 1.50 -2.19 3.82
CA THR A 371 1.89 -0.78 3.64
C THR A 371 1.61 -0.25 2.23
N ARG A 372 1.48 1.07 2.10
CA ARG A 372 1.39 1.78 0.81
C ARG A 372 2.54 1.42 -0.13
N HIS A 373 3.74 1.28 0.42
CA HIS A 373 4.91 0.89 -0.36
C HIS A 373 4.79 -0.53 -0.93
N GLN A 374 4.29 -1.48 -0.14
CA GLN A 374 4.10 -2.87 -0.56
C GLN A 374 2.99 -3.03 -1.62
N ILE A 375 1.94 -2.22 -1.54
CA ILE A 375 0.82 -2.26 -2.50
C ILE A 375 1.14 -1.48 -3.78
N GLY A 376 1.99 -0.45 -3.70
CA GLY A 376 2.33 0.43 -4.81
C GLY A 376 1.37 1.62 -4.95
N GLU A 377 1.88 2.73 -5.46
CA GLU A 377 1.18 4.02 -5.56
C GLU A 377 -0.12 3.96 -6.37
N ASP A 378 -0.11 3.27 -7.51
CA ASP A 378 -1.28 3.19 -8.40
C ASP A 378 -2.44 2.44 -7.73
N ASN A 379 -2.13 1.35 -7.02
CA ASN A 379 -3.09 0.58 -6.25
C ASN A 379 -3.54 1.35 -4.99
N TRP A 380 -2.64 2.11 -4.36
CA TRP A 380 -2.98 2.95 -3.21
C TRP A 380 -3.95 4.08 -3.55
N ASN A 381 -3.86 4.63 -4.76
CA ASN A 381 -4.84 5.59 -5.24
C ASN A 381 -6.25 4.98 -5.28
N LEU A 382 -6.41 3.74 -5.74
CA LEU A 382 -7.69 3.03 -5.69
C LEU A 382 -8.17 2.76 -4.25
N VAL A 383 -7.26 2.51 -3.31
CA VAL A 383 -7.58 2.37 -1.89
C VAL A 383 -8.15 3.67 -1.31
N SER A 384 -7.48 4.80 -1.55
CA SER A 384 -7.68 6.02 -0.77
C SER A 384 -8.54 7.10 -1.45
N ARG A 385 -8.76 7.03 -2.77
CA ARG A 385 -9.54 8.05 -3.50
C ARG A 385 -11.02 8.04 -3.09
N LYS A 386 -11.70 9.16 -3.36
CA LYS A 386 -13.17 9.25 -3.29
C LYS A 386 -13.80 8.19 -4.21
N TYR A 387 -14.78 7.43 -3.70
CA TYR A 387 -15.35 6.23 -4.33
C TYR A 387 -14.37 5.06 -4.54
N GLY A 388 -13.25 5.04 -3.81
CA GLY A 388 -12.28 3.94 -3.77
C GLY A 388 -12.66 2.83 -2.80
N LEU A 389 -11.74 1.91 -2.52
CA LEU A 389 -12.00 0.75 -1.65
C LEU A 389 -12.25 1.13 -0.18
N ALA A 390 -11.58 2.17 0.33
CA ALA A 390 -11.79 2.65 1.70
C ALA A 390 -13.11 3.41 1.85
N ASP A 391 -13.44 4.27 0.87
CA ASP A 391 -14.71 5.02 0.84
C ASP A 391 -15.92 4.09 0.68
N SER A 392 -15.76 3.02 -0.12
CA SER A 392 -16.73 1.92 -0.22
C SER A 392 -16.69 0.94 0.96
N ARG A 393 -15.87 1.22 1.99
CA ARG A 393 -15.79 0.47 3.25
C ARG A 393 -15.50 -1.03 3.08
N LEU A 394 -14.78 -1.42 2.03
CA LEU A 394 -14.29 -2.79 1.88
C LEU A 394 -12.92 -2.99 2.54
N VAL A 395 -12.16 -1.90 2.66
CA VAL A 395 -10.87 -1.86 3.36
C VAL A 395 -10.82 -0.68 4.32
N VAL A 396 -9.90 -0.72 5.26
CA VAL A 396 -9.63 0.37 6.22
C VAL A 396 -8.18 0.78 6.08
N THR A 397 -7.92 2.09 6.07
CA THR A 397 -6.56 2.64 6.07
C THR A 397 -6.13 3.08 7.46
N SER A 398 -4.83 2.96 7.75
CA SER A 398 -4.21 3.36 9.00
C SER A 398 -2.78 3.86 8.73
N ARG A 399 -1.99 4.10 9.78
CA ARG A 399 -0.55 4.38 9.69
C ARG A 399 0.24 3.46 10.62
N ASP A 400 1.38 2.97 10.13
CA ASP A 400 2.32 2.18 10.92
C ASP A 400 3.25 3.06 11.79
N HIS A 401 4.21 2.42 12.44
CA HIS A 401 5.21 3.03 13.30
C HIS A 401 6.19 4.00 12.59
N LYS A 402 6.47 3.75 11.30
CA LYS A 402 7.25 4.64 10.44
C LYS A 402 6.40 5.78 9.87
N ASN A 403 5.16 5.91 10.34
CA ASN A 403 4.16 6.86 9.84
C ASN A 403 3.83 6.61 8.34
N GLN A 404 4.06 5.39 7.86
CA GLN A 404 3.68 4.94 6.53
C GLN A 404 2.21 4.55 6.55
N GLU A 405 1.51 4.87 5.47
CA GLU A 405 0.10 4.51 5.37
C GLU A 405 -0.04 3.01 5.12
N THR A 406 -1.05 2.41 5.75
CA THR A 406 -1.32 0.97 5.71
C THR A 406 -2.78 0.72 5.40
N VAL A 407 -3.09 -0.45 4.86
CA VAL A 407 -4.45 -0.87 4.56
C VAL A 407 -4.66 -2.32 5.01
N GLU A 408 -5.89 -2.63 5.42
CA GLU A 408 -6.36 -3.97 5.80
C GLU A 408 -7.82 -4.16 5.38
N ILE A 409 -8.27 -5.41 5.26
CA ILE A 409 -9.70 -5.70 5.02
C ILE A 409 -10.52 -5.30 6.24
N VAL A 410 -11.66 -4.65 6.02
CA VAL A 410 -12.54 -4.17 7.10
C VAL A 410 -12.97 -5.31 8.04
N HIS A 411 -13.26 -6.51 7.48
CA HIS A 411 -13.66 -7.69 8.23
C HIS A 411 -13.34 -9.01 7.51
N GLU A 412 -12.97 -10.06 8.25
CA GLU A 412 -12.70 -11.42 7.72
C GLU A 412 -13.92 -12.05 7.03
N ALA A 413 -15.12 -11.53 7.28
CA ALA A 413 -16.35 -12.01 6.65
C ALA A 413 -16.32 -11.81 5.11
N LEU A 414 -15.58 -10.82 4.63
CA LEU A 414 -15.37 -10.64 3.19
C LEU A 414 -14.58 -11.81 2.58
N ILE A 415 -13.63 -12.40 3.32
CA ILE A 415 -12.81 -13.54 2.86
C ILE A 415 -13.69 -14.79 2.69
N THR A 416 -14.64 -15.00 3.61
CA THR A 416 -15.49 -16.20 3.63
C THR A 416 -16.70 -16.08 2.70
N HIS A 417 -17.36 -14.92 2.64
CA HIS A 417 -18.68 -14.80 2.00
C HIS A 417 -18.66 -14.14 0.62
N TRP A 418 -17.60 -13.40 0.25
CA TRP A 418 -17.52 -12.85 -1.10
C TRP A 418 -16.96 -13.89 -2.08
N GLY A 419 -17.85 -14.59 -2.78
CA GLY A 419 -17.50 -15.73 -3.64
C GLY A 419 -16.37 -15.46 -4.64
N ARG A 420 -16.39 -14.31 -5.31
CA ARG A 420 -15.32 -13.89 -6.24
C ARG A 420 -13.96 -13.76 -5.54
N PHE A 421 -13.93 -13.20 -4.34
CA PHE A 421 -12.69 -13.08 -3.57
C PHE A 421 -12.20 -14.45 -3.10
N HIS A 422 -13.12 -15.32 -2.68
CA HIS A 422 -12.79 -16.69 -2.32
C HIS A 422 -12.19 -17.46 -3.51
N GLU A 423 -12.74 -17.30 -4.73
CA GLU A 423 -12.17 -17.85 -5.97
C GLU A 423 -10.76 -17.31 -6.23
N TRP A 424 -10.54 -16.00 -6.09
CA TRP A 424 -9.20 -15.42 -6.23
C TRP A 424 -8.20 -16.01 -5.25
N LEU A 425 -8.58 -16.23 -3.99
CA LEU A 425 -7.71 -16.82 -2.99
C LEU A 425 -7.41 -18.29 -3.31
N ASN A 426 -8.41 -19.06 -3.74
CA ASN A 426 -8.24 -20.47 -4.11
C ASN A 426 -7.36 -20.66 -5.36
N GLU A 427 -7.57 -19.87 -6.41
CA GLU A 427 -6.74 -19.91 -7.64
C GLU A 427 -5.27 -19.61 -7.37
N ASN A 428 -4.99 -18.87 -6.29
CA ASN A 428 -3.66 -18.35 -6.01
C ASN A 428 -3.03 -18.91 -4.74
N ARG A 429 -3.71 -19.86 -4.07
CA ARG A 429 -3.29 -20.42 -2.78
C ARG A 429 -1.92 -21.08 -2.83
N ASP A 430 -1.68 -21.87 -3.88
CA ASP A 430 -0.39 -22.55 -4.09
C ASP A 430 0.74 -21.57 -4.41
N ASN A 431 0.44 -20.51 -5.16
CA ASN A 431 1.41 -19.47 -5.52
C ASN A 431 1.76 -18.62 -4.28
N LEU A 432 0.78 -18.24 -3.48
CA LEU A 432 0.97 -17.46 -2.26
C LEU A 432 1.68 -18.25 -1.15
N LYS A 433 1.42 -19.55 -1.02
CA LYS A 433 2.18 -20.46 -0.14
C LYS A 433 3.65 -20.52 -0.54
N LYS A 434 3.95 -20.61 -1.85
CA LYS A 434 5.32 -20.57 -2.38
C LYS A 434 5.99 -19.23 -2.10
N GLN A 435 5.29 -18.11 -2.34
CA GLN A 435 5.77 -16.77 -2.00
C GLN A 435 6.23 -16.69 -0.55
N ARG A 436 5.37 -17.11 0.39
CA ARG A 436 5.69 -17.07 1.83
C ARG A 436 6.85 -17.93 2.22
N LYS A 437 6.90 -19.16 1.72
CA LYS A 437 8.01 -20.07 2.01
C LYS A 437 9.35 -19.44 1.62
N ILE A 438 9.38 -18.64 0.55
CA ILE A 438 10.55 -17.88 0.11
C ILE A 438 10.82 -16.70 1.04
N GLU A 439 9.79 -15.92 1.40
CA GLU A 439 9.92 -14.76 2.30
C GLU A 439 10.34 -15.15 3.72
N ASP A 440 9.74 -16.18 4.30
CA ASP A 440 10.10 -16.71 5.62
C ASP A 440 11.54 -17.26 5.64
N ALA A 441 11.95 -17.94 4.56
CA ALA A 441 13.33 -18.41 4.41
C ALA A 441 14.32 -17.23 4.32
N ALA A 442 13.94 -16.14 3.63
CA ALA A 442 14.75 -14.92 3.56
C ALA A 442 14.86 -14.21 4.92
N LEU A 443 13.75 -14.12 5.67
CA LEU A 443 13.73 -13.56 7.02
C LEU A 443 14.58 -14.39 7.99
N ASN A 444 14.51 -15.72 7.92
CA ASN A 444 15.34 -16.59 8.74
C ASN A 444 16.83 -16.44 8.40
N TRP A 445 17.17 -16.33 7.12
CA TRP A 445 18.53 -16.04 6.67
C TRP A 445 19.04 -14.67 7.15
N LEU A 446 18.18 -13.66 7.20
CA LEU A 446 18.51 -12.36 7.79
C LEU A 446 18.80 -12.50 9.29
N LYS A 447 17.91 -13.16 10.03
CA LYS A 447 18.03 -13.39 11.48
C LYS A 447 19.25 -14.22 11.85
N SER A 448 19.66 -15.16 11.00
CA SER A 448 20.85 -16.00 11.24
C SER A 448 22.18 -15.27 11.01
N GLY A 449 22.15 -13.98 10.65
CA GLY A 449 23.33 -13.18 10.32
C GLY A 449 23.81 -13.40 8.89
N LYS A 450 22.90 -13.76 7.97
CA LYS A 450 23.17 -14.01 6.54
C LYS A 450 24.18 -15.13 6.31
N LYS A 451 24.15 -16.17 7.14
CA LYS A 451 25.04 -17.35 6.99
C LYS A 451 24.79 -17.99 5.63
N ASN A 452 25.87 -18.47 5.02
CA ASN A 452 25.75 -19.05 3.70
C ASN A 452 24.90 -20.35 3.74
N ASP A 453 24.92 -21.11 4.84
CA ASP A 453 24.31 -22.46 4.91
C ASP A 453 22.78 -22.43 4.90
N ASP A 454 22.17 -21.30 5.27
CA ASP A 454 20.73 -21.10 5.24
C ASP A 454 20.21 -20.63 3.87
N LEU A 455 21.10 -20.45 2.88
CA LEU A 455 20.73 -20.11 1.51
C LEU A 455 20.03 -21.27 0.79
N LEU A 456 19.07 -20.97 -0.08
CA LEU A 456 18.34 -21.97 -0.85
C LEU A 456 19.29 -22.76 -1.75
N GLN A 457 19.05 -24.07 -1.89
CA GLN A 457 19.84 -24.98 -2.73
C GLN A 457 18.92 -25.94 -3.51
N GLY A 458 19.43 -26.44 -4.63
CA GLY A 458 18.79 -27.50 -5.41
C GLY A 458 17.37 -27.14 -5.84
N PHE A 459 16.41 -28.01 -5.49
CA PHE A 459 15.00 -27.86 -5.85
C PHE A 459 14.38 -26.56 -5.33
N ASN A 460 14.62 -26.20 -4.05
CA ASN A 460 14.02 -25.01 -3.44
C ASN A 460 14.49 -23.70 -4.11
N LEU A 461 15.75 -23.64 -4.57
CA LEU A 461 16.27 -22.48 -5.31
C LEU A 461 15.68 -22.40 -6.72
N LYS A 462 15.50 -23.55 -7.40
CA LYS A 462 14.84 -23.60 -8.71
C LYS A 462 13.38 -23.19 -8.62
N GLU A 463 12.68 -23.63 -7.57
CA GLU A 463 11.29 -23.26 -7.30
C GLU A 463 11.15 -21.76 -7.03
N ALA A 464 12.01 -21.20 -6.17
CA ALA A 464 12.01 -19.77 -5.88
C ALA A 464 12.30 -18.89 -7.12
N ARG A 465 13.24 -19.33 -7.97
CA ARG A 465 13.56 -18.64 -9.23
C ARG A 465 12.41 -18.68 -10.23
N ASN A 466 11.77 -19.83 -10.39
CA ASN A 466 10.61 -19.94 -11.28
C ASN A 466 9.47 -19.07 -10.75
N PHE A 467 9.27 -19.04 -9.43
CA PHE A 467 8.28 -18.18 -8.80
C PHE A 467 8.53 -16.69 -9.09
N GLU A 468 9.77 -16.22 -8.88
CA GLU A 468 10.18 -14.83 -9.16
C GLU A 468 9.97 -14.45 -10.64
N ARG A 469 10.27 -15.37 -11.58
CA ARG A 469 10.12 -15.14 -13.02
C ARG A 469 8.66 -15.17 -13.49
N ASP A 470 7.88 -16.14 -13.04
CA ASP A 470 6.57 -16.46 -13.62
C ASP A 470 5.44 -15.59 -13.01
N TYR A 471 5.67 -14.95 -11.86
CA TYR A 471 4.62 -14.27 -11.08
C TYR A 471 4.90 -12.79 -10.73
N GLN A 472 5.92 -12.19 -11.34
CA GLN A 472 6.43 -10.84 -11.03
C GLN A 472 5.38 -9.71 -11.10
N LYS A 473 4.28 -9.88 -11.87
CA LYS A 473 3.19 -8.89 -11.98
C LYS A 473 2.10 -9.01 -10.90
N ASN A 474 1.89 -10.19 -10.32
CA ASN A 474 0.76 -10.48 -9.43
C ASN A 474 1.18 -10.79 -7.98
N TYR A 475 2.45 -11.15 -7.75
CA TYR A 475 2.99 -11.58 -6.46
C TYR A 475 4.38 -10.97 -6.24
N LEU A 476 4.43 -9.76 -5.70
CA LEU A 476 5.69 -9.07 -5.45
C LEU A 476 6.39 -9.66 -4.21
N LEU A 477 7.52 -10.35 -4.41
CA LEU A 477 8.41 -10.76 -3.31
C LEU A 477 9.08 -9.52 -2.70
N SER A 478 9.20 -9.47 -1.37
CA SER A 478 9.99 -8.44 -0.67
C SER A 478 11.43 -8.30 -1.22
N GLU A 479 12.02 -7.11 -1.10
CA GLU A 479 13.42 -6.88 -1.50
C GLU A 479 14.39 -7.82 -0.78
N GLU A 480 14.10 -8.13 0.48
CA GLU A 480 14.83 -9.09 1.29
C GLU A 480 14.81 -10.50 0.67
N ALA A 481 13.64 -10.93 0.21
CA ALA A 481 13.45 -12.23 -0.44
C ALA A 481 14.14 -12.29 -1.81
N GLN A 482 14.06 -11.22 -2.60
CA GLN A 482 14.79 -11.13 -3.88
C GLN A 482 16.31 -11.19 -3.66
N ASN A 483 16.83 -10.44 -2.68
CA ASN A 483 18.25 -10.47 -2.31
C ASN A 483 18.69 -11.86 -1.82
N PHE A 484 17.85 -12.52 -1.03
CA PHE A 484 18.08 -13.89 -0.57
C PHE A 484 18.16 -14.90 -1.73
N ILE A 485 17.26 -14.82 -2.71
CA ILE A 485 17.31 -15.65 -3.93
C ILE A 485 18.60 -15.36 -4.72
N GLN A 486 18.93 -14.09 -4.94
CA GLN A 486 20.13 -13.69 -5.67
C GLN A 486 21.42 -14.19 -4.99
N LYS A 487 21.52 -14.09 -3.66
CA LYS A 487 22.67 -14.64 -2.93
C LYS A 487 22.71 -16.17 -2.96
N SER A 488 21.55 -16.82 -2.90
CA SER A 488 21.43 -18.28 -3.05
C SER A 488 21.95 -18.74 -4.41
N MET A 489 21.63 -18.00 -5.48
CA MET A 489 22.18 -18.23 -6.83
C MET A 489 23.70 -18.07 -6.89
N ARG A 490 24.25 -17.00 -6.28
CA ARG A 490 25.70 -16.78 -6.23
C ARG A 490 26.44 -17.89 -5.47
N ARG A 491 25.86 -18.45 -4.40
CA ARG A 491 26.43 -19.60 -3.69
C ARG A 491 26.42 -20.86 -4.57
N GLN A 492 25.33 -21.13 -5.29
CA GLN A 492 25.27 -22.31 -6.16
C GLN A 492 26.32 -22.24 -7.28
N LEU A 493 26.53 -21.06 -7.87
CA LEU A 493 27.62 -20.81 -8.83
C LEU A 493 29.00 -21.02 -8.20
N ASN A 494 29.25 -20.50 -7.00
CA ASN A 494 30.53 -20.64 -6.30
C ASN A 494 30.83 -22.08 -5.83
N ASN A 495 29.82 -22.85 -5.44
CA ASN A 495 29.98 -24.26 -5.08
C ASN A 495 30.16 -25.15 -6.31
N TRP A 496 29.50 -24.81 -7.43
CA TRP A 496 29.75 -25.45 -8.72
C TRP A 496 31.21 -25.21 -9.18
N LEU A 497 31.75 -24.01 -8.96
CA LEU A 497 33.16 -23.69 -9.27
C LEU A 497 34.19 -24.42 -8.38
N LYS A 498 33.84 -24.80 -7.14
CA LYS A 498 34.74 -25.50 -6.22
C LYS A 498 34.85 -27.02 -6.46
N LEU A 499 33.86 -27.63 -7.11
CA LEU A 499 33.81 -29.07 -7.38
C LEU A 499 34.67 -29.51 -8.58
N PHE A 500 35.17 -28.58 -9.40
CA PHE A 500 35.82 -28.89 -10.69
C PHE A 500 37.33 -28.62 -10.77
N VAL A 501 38.02 -28.35 -9.66
CA VAL A 501 39.47 -28.06 -9.66
C VAL A 501 40.12 -28.96 -8.60
N ILE A 502 40.69 -30.13 -8.95
CA ILE A 502 42.11 -30.44 -9.26
C ILE A 502 42.17 -32.00 -9.45
N PRO A 503 43.01 -32.67 -10.30
CA PRO A 503 44.15 -32.22 -11.13
C PRO A 503 44.19 -32.73 -12.60
N SER A 504 44.57 -31.84 -13.54
CA SER A 504 45.48 -32.14 -14.68
C SER A 504 45.95 -30.82 -15.32
N ILE A 505 46.74 -30.04 -14.58
CA ILE A 505 46.97 -28.59 -14.79
C ILE A 505 48.09 -28.26 -15.80
N GLY A 506 48.95 -29.20 -16.19
CA GLY A 506 50.14 -28.86 -16.99
C GLY A 506 49.93 -28.67 -18.50
N ILE A 507 49.11 -29.50 -19.13
CA ILE A 507 48.97 -29.53 -20.61
C ILE A 507 47.71 -28.80 -21.06
N VAL A 508 46.65 -28.90 -20.26
CA VAL A 508 45.35 -28.27 -20.53
C VAL A 508 45.42 -26.75 -20.42
N SER A 509 46.27 -26.20 -19.56
CA SER A 509 46.41 -24.73 -19.37
C SER A 509 46.99 -24.03 -20.60
N ILE A 510 47.94 -24.65 -21.30
CA ILE A 510 48.52 -24.10 -22.54
C ILE A 510 47.52 -24.22 -23.70
N SER A 511 46.82 -25.34 -23.82
CA SER A 511 45.78 -25.54 -24.85
C SER A 511 44.56 -24.65 -24.64
N ILE A 512 44.11 -24.45 -23.40
CA ILE A 512 43.02 -23.53 -23.06
C ILE A 512 43.44 -22.08 -23.32
N PHE A 513 44.68 -21.70 -23.00
CA PHE A 513 45.16 -20.34 -23.28
C PHE A 513 45.27 -20.07 -24.78
N ALA A 514 45.80 -21.01 -25.56
CA ALA A 514 45.84 -20.90 -27.02
C ALA A 514 44.43 -20.88 -27.63
N TYR A 515 43.52 -21.76 -27.18
CA TYR A 515 42.14 -21.78 -27.62
C TYR A 515 41.40 -20.48 -27.28
N ARG A 516 41.63 -19.92 -26.07
CA ARG A 516 41.11 -18.62 -25.66
C ARG A 516 41.55 -17.52 -26.62
N VAL A 517 42.85 -17.39 -26.86
CA VAL A 517 43.38 -16.32 -27.74
C VAL A 517 42.86 -16.47 -29.17
N ILE A 518 42.84 -17.69 -29.72
CA ILE A 518 42.35 -17.95 -31.08
C ILE A 518 40.84 -17.66 -31.17
N SER A 519 40.03 -18.16 -30.23
CA SER A 519 38.57 -17.97 -30.26
C SER A 519 38.15 -16.51 -30.12
N ILE A 520 38.85 -15.72 -29.28
CA ILE A 520 38.66 -14.27 -29.17
C ILE A 520 39.01 -13.58 -30.50
N GLN A 521 40.17 -13.91 -31.10
CA GLN A 521 40.59 -13.28 -32.36
C GLN A 521 39.62 -13.61 -33.50
N THR A 522 39.14 -14.85 -33.59
CA THR A 522 38.15 -15.24 -34.60
C THR A 522 36.83 -14.53 -34.40
N ALA A 523 36.38 -14.36 -33.15
CA ALA A 523 35.14 -13.65 -32.86
C ALA A 523 35.23 -12.17 -33.27
N TRP A 524 36.35 -11.49 -32.98
CA TRP A 524 36.56 -10.11 -33.45
C TRP A 524 36.68 -9.98 -34.97
N ASN A 525 37.31 -10.95 -35.64
CA ASN A 525 37.32 -10.99 -37.11
C ASN A 525 35.91 -11.14 -37.69
N ILE A 526 35.05 -11.97 -37.08
CA ILE A 526 33.65 -12.13 -37.51
C ILE A 526 32.87 -10.82 -37.32
N LEU A 527 33.10 -10.09 -36.22
CA LEU A 527 32.42 -8.83 -35.93
C LEU A 527 32.88 -7.66 -36.81
N SER A 528 34.16 -7.63 -37.19
CA SER A 528 34.76 -6.54 -37.98
C SER A 528 34.62 -6.70 -39.50
N GLN A 529 34.15 -7.86 -39.99
CA GLN A 529 33.92 -8.07 -41.42
C GLN A 529 32.72 -7.27 -41.93
N SER A 530 32.96 -6.41 -42.92
CA SER A 530 32.01 -5.40 -43.41
C SER A 530 31.22 -5.79 -44.66
N GLN A 531 31.32 -7.03 -45.17
CA GLN A 531 30.58 -7.47 -46.37
C GLN A 531 29.88 -8.84 -46.28
N ASP A 532 28.62 -8.83 -46.71
CA ASP A 532 27.73 -9.90 -47.24
C ASP A 532 27.49 -11.23 -46.50
N ASP A 533 28.22 -11.59 -45.46
CA ASP A 533 27.88 -12.80 -44.69
C ASP A 533 26.86 -12.47 -43.58
N ASN A 534 25.60 -12.28 -44.01
CA ASN A 534 24.42 -12.01 -43.18
C ASN A 534 23.97 -13.22 -42.35
N SER A 535 24.87 -13.85 -41.60
CA SER A 535 24.47 -14.82 -40.58
C SER A 535 24.43 -14.14 -39.20
N PRO A 536 23.27 -13.60 -38.76
CA PRO A 536 23.05 -13.19 -37.37
C PRO A 536 23.49 -14.28 -36.38
N ALA A 537 23.34 -15.55 -36.74
CA ALA A 537 23.79 -16.68 -35.92
C ALA A 537 25.31 -16.69 -35.70
N ARG A 538 26.13 -16.41 -36.73
CA ARG A 538 27.59 -16.32 -36.58
C ARG A 538 27.99 -15.12 -35.72
N LYS A 539 27.33 -13.97 -35.90
CA LYS A 539 27.58 -12.77 -35.09
C LYS A 539 27.14 -12.96 -33.63
N ASN A 540 26.01 -13.62 -33.40
CA ASN A 540 25.55 -14.02 -32.06
C ASN A 540 26.56 -14.96 -31.41
N GLN A 541 27.02 -15.99 -32.12
CA GLN A 541 28.02 -16.94 -31.61
C GLN A 541 29.36 -16.25 -31.31
N ALA A 542 29.78 -15.28 -32.13
CA ALA A 542 30.96 -14.47 -31.86
C ALA A 542 30.79 -13.63 -30.59
N LEU A 543 29.64 -12.99 -30.39
CA LEU A 543 29.34 -12.20 -29.19
C LEU A 543 29.25 -13.07 -27.94
N GLU A 544 28.63 -14.26 -28.03
CA GLU A 544 28.63 -15.25 -26.94
C GLU A 544 30.05 -15.72 -26.60
N THR A 545 30.89 -15.93 -27.61
CA THR A 545 32.30 -16.32 -27.42
C THR A 545 33.08 -15.21 -26.70
N LEU A 546 32.89 -13.94 -27.06
CA LEU A 546 33.54 -12.82 -26.39
C LEU A 546 33.02 -12.62 -24.96
N ASN A 547 31.71 -12.80 -24.74
CA ASN A 547 31.09 -12.75 -23.42
C ASN A 547 31.59 -13.88 -22.50
N PHE A 548 31.68 -15.11 -23.03
CA PHE A 548 32.19 -16.28 -22.32
C PHE A 548 33.61 -16.05 -21.77
N TRP A 549 34.46 -15.36 -22.53
CA TRP A 549 35.82 -15.05 -22.12
C TRP A 549 35.97 -13.77 -21.29
N GLY A 550 34.89 -13.03 -21.02
CA GLY A 550 34.93 -11.74 -20.35
C GLY A 550 35.75 -10.70 -21.12
N GLN A 551 35.73 -10.78 -22.45
CA GLN A 551 36.52 -9.96 -23.38
C GLN A 551 35.60 -9.15 -24.30
N LEU A 552 34.46 -8.68 -23.78
CA LEU A 552 33.72 -7.55 -24.32
C LEU A 552 34.26 -6.30 -23.58
N PRO A 553 35.32 -5.63 -24.06
CA PRO A 553 35.80 -4.42 -23.41
C PRO A 553 34.83 -3.29 -23.77
N ASN A 554 34.68 -2.34 -22.86
CA ASN A 554 33.83 -1.17 -23.04
C ASN A 554 34.22 -0.26 -24.22
N SER A 555 35.23 -0.58 -25.03
CA SER A 555 35.83 0.35 -26.01
C SER A 555 35.95 -0.17 -27.46
N GLN A 556 35.36 -1.31 -27.83
CA GLN A 556 35.61 -1.93 -29.15
C GLN A 556 34.37 -2.27 -30.00
N LEU A 557 33.18 -1.81 -29.64
CA LEU A 557 31.96 -2.11 -30.43
C LEU A 557 31.55 -0.99 -31.40
N GLN A 558 32.32 0.09 -31.50
CA GLN A 558 32.01 1.23 -32.35
C GLN A 558 31.90 0.86 -33.85
N ASN A 559 30.95 1.48 -34.54
CA ASN A 559 30.74 1.39 -35.99
C ASN A 559 30.56 -0.04 -36.53
N LEU A 560 30.22 -1.01 -35.69
CA LEU A 560 30.00 -2.39 -36.12
C LEU A 560 28.61 -2.55 -36.75
N ASN A 561 28.49 -3.48 -37.70
CA ASN A 561 27.18 -3.91 -38.19
C ASN A 561 26.70 -5.13 -37.41
N LEU A 562 25.80 -4.87 -36.46
CA LEU A 562 25.17 -5.81 -35.56
C LEU A 562 23.64 -5.91 -35.82
N SER A 563 23.20 -5.73 -37.06
CA SER A 563 21.79 -5.83 -37.40
C SER A 563 21.24 -7.25 -37.20
N ASN A 564 19.98 -7.35 -36.76
CA ASN A 564 19.23 -8.58 -36.51
C ASN A 564 19.85 -9.52 -35.45
N ILE A 565 20.82 -9.06 -34.66
CA ILE A 565 21.39 -9.90 -33.61
C ILE A 565 20.40 -10.12 -32.48
N THR A 566 20.59 -11.20 -31.73
CA THR A 566 19.88 -11.42 -30.47
C THR A 566 20.91 -11.48 -29.37
N LEU A 567 20.88 -10.47 -28.51
CA LEU A 567 21.65 -10.48 -27.27
C LEU A 567 20.65 -10.76 -26.17
N SER A 568 20.77 -11.92 -25.53
CA SER A 568 19.97 -12.23 -24.35
C SER A 568 20.87 -12.17 -23.12
N SER A 569 20.47 -11.40 -22.12
CA SER A 569 21.15 -11.33 -20.81
C SER A 569 22.62 -10.84 -20.81
N ALA A 570 23.08 -10.17 -21.88
CA ALA A 570 24.41 -9.57 -21.89
C ALA A 570 24.44 -8.33 -20.98
N ASN A 571 25.54 -8.12 -20.26
CA ASN A 571 25.80 -6.86 -19.56
C ASN A 571 26.75 -6.02 -20.41
N LEU A 572 26.24 -4.93 -20.97
CA LEU A 572 26.96 -3.97 -21.81
C LEU A 572 27.00 -2.59 -21.13
N SER A 573 26.92 -2.56 -19.80
CA SER A 573 26.99 -1.31 -19.02
C SER A 573 28.31 -0.57 -19.29
N GLY A 574 28.21 0.72 -19.66
CA GLY A 574 29.36 1.56 -19.98
C GLY A 574 30.07 1.22 -21.29
N ALA A 575 29.51 0.33 -22.12
CA ALA A 575 30.11 -0.02 -23.40
C ALA A 575 30.01 1.12 -24.41
N ASP A 576 30.98 1.19 -25.31
CA ASP A 576 31.02 2.14 -26.41
C ASP A 576 30.57 1.45 -27.72
N LEU A 577 29.33 1.74 -28.11
CA LEU A 577 28.69 1.28 -29.33
C LEU A 577 28.42 2.46 -30.29
N GLN A 578 29.15 3.56 -30.19
CA GLN A 578 28.95 4.72 -31.06
C GLN A 578 28.95 4.32 -32.55
N GLY A 579 27.92 4.76 -33.29
CA GLY A 579 27.77 4.50 -34.72
C GLY A 579 27.42 3.05 -35.11
N THR A 580 27.15 2.19 -34.13
CA THR A 580 26.83 0.78 -34.40
C THR A 580 25.47 0.65 -35.09
N ASN A 581 25.36 -0.29 -36.04
CA ASN A 581 24.08 -0.63 -36.64
C ASN A 581 23.44 -1.81 -35.89
N LEU A 582 22.41 -1.55 -35.10
CA LEU A 582 21.59 -2.50 -34.34
C LEU A 582 20.17 -2.59 -34.91
N TYR A 583 20.00 -2.33 -36.21
CA TYR A 583 18.72 -2.47 -36.91
C TYR A 583 18.07 -3.83 -36.63
N ARG A 584 16.82 -3.85 -36.14
CA ARG A 584 16.08 -5.06 -35.75
C ARG A 584 16.78 -5.98 -34.74
N ALA A 585 17.74 -5.46 -33.97
CA ALA A 585 18.37 -6.24 -32.92
C ALA A 585 17.37 -6.53 -31.80
N ASN A 586 17.46 -7.72 -31.18
CA ASN A 586 16.75 -8.05 -29.96
C ASN A 586 17.68 -7.86 -28.76
N LEU A 587 17.34 -6.86 -27.94
CA LEU A 587 18.10 -6.37 -26.79
C LEU A 587 17.23 -6.33 -25.52
N ASN A 588 16.12 -7.07 -25.52
CA ASN A 588 15.17 -7.11 -24.41
C ASN A 588 15.88 -7.45 -23.08
N GLY A 589 15.60 -6.65 -22.04
CA GLY A 589 16.08 -6.86 -20.67
C GLY A 589 17.58 -6.66 -20.46
N ILE A 590 18.33 -6.21 -21.47
CA ILE A 590 19.78 -6.01 -21.36
C ILE A 590 20.12 -4.80 -20.50
N ASN A 591 21.28 -4.88 -19.84
CA ASN A 591 21.86 -3.72 -19.17
C ASN A 591 22.84 -2.97 -20.09
N LEU A 592 22.48 -1.75 -20.48
CA LEU A 592 23.27 -0.79 -21.25
C LEU A 592 23.57 0.49 -20.45
N SER A 593 23.35 0.50 -19.13
CA SER A 593 23.49 1.71 -18.31
C SER A 593 24.84 2.41 -18.52
N GLY A 594 24.82 3.70 -18.79
CA GLY A 594 26.02 4.53 -19.01
C GLY A 594 26.76 4.28 -20.32
N ALA A 595 26.23 3.46 -21.23
CA ALA A 595 26.84 3.19 -22.53
C ALA A 595 26.87 4.44 -23.44
N ASN A 596 27.90 4.53 -24.30
CA ASN A 596 27.95 5.47 -25.41
C ASN A 596 27.27 4.85 -26.64
N LEU A 597 26.08 5.34 -26.96
CA LEU A 597 25.21 4.89 -28.04
C LEU A 597 24.98 6.01 -29.07
N ASN A 598 25.82 7.04 -29.10
CA ASN A 598 25.67 8.17 -30.03
C ASN A 598 25.68 7.68 -31.49
N ASN A 599 24.80 8.24 -32.32
CA ASN A 599 24.66 7.88 -33.74
C ASN A 599 24.36 6.39 -34.02
N THR A 600 23.92 5.63 -33.01
CA THR A 600 23.59 4.21 -33.17
C THR A 600 22.26 4.04 -33.90
N ASN A 601 22.16 3.06 -34.81
CA ASN A 601 20.92 2.73 -35.48
C ASN A 601 20.18 1.60 -34.76
N PHE A 602 19.13 1.93 -34.00
CA PHE A 602 18.21 1.03 -33.33
C PHE A 602 16.85 0.89 -34.05
N GLN A 603 16.74 1.30 -35.31
CA GLN A 603 15.46 1.25 -36.00
C GLN A 603 14.87 -0.19 -35.96
N GLU A 604 13.58 -0.27 -35.60
CA GLU A 604 12.84 -1.53 -35.40
C GLU A 604 13.45 -2.52 -34.38
N ALA A 605 14.37 -2.06 -33.51
CA ALA A 605 14.97 -2.91 -32.48
C ALA A 605 13.98 -3.17 -31.32
N ASN A 606 14.12 -4.33 -30.68
CA ASN A 606 13.43 -4.65 -29.43
C ASN A 606 14.33 -4.28 -28.24
N LEU A 607 13.96 -3.21 -27.53
CA LEU A 607 14.61 -2.64 -26.35
C LEU A 607 13.67 -2.68 -25.13
N GLN A 608 12.67 -3.58 -25.13
CA GLN A 608 11.75 -3.72 -24.01
C GLN A 608 12.49 -4.07 -22.72
N GLU A 609 12.11 -3.42 -21.62
CA GLU A 609 12.68 -3.65 -20.28
C GLU A 609 14.22 -3.47 -20.19
N THR A 610 14.85 -2.87 -21.21
CA THR A 610 16.29 -2.61 -21.24
C THR A 610 16.65 -1.50 -20.25
N ASN A 611 17.75 -1.66 -19.51
CA ASN A 611 18.30 -0.60 -18.66
C ASN A 611 19.25 0.29 -19.47
N LEU A 612 18.80 1.50 -19.80
CA LEU A 612 19.48 2.55 -20.55
C LEU A 612 19.77 3.78 -19.66
N MET A 613 19.82 3.60 -18.33
CA MET A 613 20.04 4.71 -17.40
C MET A 613 21.36 5.43 -17.72
N GLY A 614 21.30 6.76 -17.85
CA GLY A 614 22.47 7.62 -18.08
C GLY A 614 23.22 7.39 -19.40
N THR A 615 22.62 6.71 -20.39
CA THR A 615 23.29 6.47 -21.69
C THR A 615 23.41 7.74 -22.53
N GLN A 616 24.42 7.79 -23.39
CA GLN A 616 24.54 8.82 -24.44
C GLN A 616 23.89 8.31 -25.72
N LEU A 617 22.80 8.91 -26.17
CA LEU A 617 21.98 8.51 -27.33
C LEU A 617 21.84 9.67 -28.34
N LYS A 618 22.75 10.66 -28.31
CA LYS A 618 22.69 11.81 -29.20
C LYS A 618 22.71 11.34 -30.66
N ASN A 619 21.80 11.86 -31.49
CA ASN A 619 21.62 11.48 -32.89
C ASN A 619 21.30 9.99 -33.14
N ALA A 620 20.91 9.21 -32.14
CA ALA A 620 20.54 7.81 -32.34
C ALA A 620 19.24 7.69 -33.16
N ASN A 621 19.15 6.67 -34.01
CA ASN A 621 17.95 6.36 -34.77
C ASN A 621 17.16 5.23 -34.09
N LEU A 622 16.09 5.57 -33.39
CA LEU A 622 15.19 4.68 -32.66
C LEU A 622 13.80 4.58 -33.33
N GLN A 623 13.70 4.93 -34.61
CA GLN A 623 12.43 4.90 -35.33
C GLN A 623 11.79 3.51 -35.27
N GLU A 624 10.51 3.46 -34.91
CA GLU A 624 9.72 2.21 -34.80
C GLU A 624 10.33 1.15 -33.85
N ALA A 625 11.29 1.53 -33.00
CA ALA A 625 11.82 0.65 -31.96
C ALA A 625 10.82 0.46 -30.82
N ASP A 626 10.93 -0.66 -30.10
CA ASP A 626 10.11 -0.94 -28.91
C ASP A 626 10.94 -0.79 -27.63
N LEU A 627 10.71 0.31 -26.90
CA LEU A 627 11.33 0.65 -25.62
C LEU A 627 10.34 0.51 -24.45
N SER A 628 9.27 -0.28 -24.60
CA SER A 628 8.24 -0.40 -23.55
C SER A 628 8.86 -0.91 -22.24
N GLY A 629 8.60 -0.20 -21.14
CA GLY A 629 9.17 -0.51 -19.82
C GLY A 629 10.69 -0.28 -19.68
N ALA A 630 11.37 0.28 -20.68
CA ALA A 630 12.80 0.57 -20.59
C ALA A 630 13.10 1.69 -19.57
N ASN A 631 14.29 1.65 -18.99
CA ASN A 631 14.75 2.68 -18.05
C ASN A 631 15.78 3.61 -18.72
N LEU A 632 15.36 4.81 -19.13
CA LEU A 632 16.18 5.87 -19.71
C LEU A 632 16.39 7.07 -18.76
N GLN A 633 16.29 6.86 -17.45
CA GLN A 633 16.50 7.95 -16.48
C GLN A 633 17.87 8.62 -16.68
N GLY A 634 17.88 9.94 -16.80
CA GLY A 634 19.07 10.76 -17.01
C GLY A 634 19.80 10.51 -18.34
N ALA A 635 19.20 9.78 -19.29
CA ALA A 635 19.82 9.54 -20.59
C ALA A 635 19.83 10.81 -21.46
N ASN A 636 20.83 10.92 -22.34
CA ASN A 636 20.95 12.03 -23.28
C ASN A 636 20.50 11.62 -24.69
N LEU A 637 19.25 11.94 -25.05
CA LEU A 637 18.63 11.66 -26.35
C LEU A 637 18.60 12.88 -27.28
N ASP A 638 19.42 13.90 -27.05
CA ASP A 638 19.47 15.10 -27.89
C ASP A 638 19.51 14.77 -29.40
N GLU A 639 18.63 15.41 -30.19
CA GLU A 639 18.47 15.20 -31.64
C GLU A 639 18.12 13.76 -32.09
N ALA A 640 17.80 12.84 -31.16
CA ALA A 640 17.48 11.46 -31.49
C ALA A 640 16.14 11.32 -32.26
N ASN A 641 16.05 10.29 -33.12
CA ASN A 641 14.85 9.99 -33.89
C ASN A 641 14.04 8.86 -33.25
N LEU A 642 12.92 9.18 -32.61
CA LEU A 642 12.00 8.25 -31.95
C LEU A 642 10.63 8.18 -32.66
N GLN A 643 10.57 8.52 -33.96
CA GLN A 643 9.31 8.50 -34.71
C GLN A 643 8.62 7.14 -34.63
N LYS A 644 7.33 7.17 -34.26
CA LYS A 644 6.48 5.98 -34.10
C LYS A 644 7.01 4.89 -33.15
N ALA A 645 8.02 5.19 -32.34
CA ALA A 645 8.56 4.25 -31.37
C ALA A 645 7.50 3.93 -30.30
N SER A 646 7.60 2.73 -29.73
CA SER A 646 6.79 2.29 -28.60
C SER A 646 7.54 2.58 -27.30
N LEU A 647 7.00 3.43 -26.45
CA LEU A 647 7.61 3.92 -25.21
C LEU A 647 6.61 3.84 -24.04
N PHE A 648 5.73 2.83 -24.07
CA PHE A 648 4.75 2.62 -23.01
C PHE A 648 5.46 2.48 -21.66
N TRP A 649 4.96 3.20 -20.63
CA TRP A 649 5.46 3.17 -19.23
C TRP A 649 6.98 3.28 -19.08
N VAL A 650 7.66 3.89 -20.07
CA VAL A 650 9.10 4.11 -20.06
C VAL A 650 9.50 5.09 -18.95
N ASN A 651 10.68 4.89 -18.35
CA ASN A 651 11.25 5.86 -17.41
C ASN A 651 12.21 6.83 -18.11
N LEU A 652 11.80 8.09 -18.29
CA LEU A 652 12.56 9.17 -18.91
C LEU A 652 12.80 10.34 -17.93
N GLN A 653 12.76 10.07 -16.61
CA GLN A 653 13.01 11.09 -15.60
C GLN A 653 14.36 11.78 -15.81
N GLU A 654 14.37 13.11 -15.77
CA GLU A 654 15.56 13.95 -15.94
C GLU A 654 16.33 13.71 -17.25
N ALA A 655 15.75 13.00 -18.22
CA ALA A 655 16.39 12.74 -19.51
C ALA A 655 16.43 14.01 -20.36
N ASN A 656 17.48 14.13 -21.18
CA ASN A 656 17.58 15.18 -22.17
C ASN A 656 17.00 14.71 -23.51
N LEU A 657 15.86 15.28 -23.91
CA LEU A 657 15.16 15.02 -25.17
C LEU A 657 15.07 16.30 -26.03
N SER A 658 16.00 17.25 -25.90
CA SER A 658 16.03 18.44 -26.74
C SER A 658 16.13 18.07 -28.23
N ASP A 659 15.37 18.80 -29.06
CA ASP A 659 15.37 18.63 -30.52
C ASP A 659 15.03 17.21 -31.01
N THR A 660 14.44 16.37 -30.15
CA THR A 660 14.06 14.98 -30.50
C THR A 660 12.88 14.93 -31.46
N LYS A 661 12.87 13.90 -32.32
CA LYS A 661 11.77 13.61 -33.25
C LYS A 661 10.87 12.52 -32.67
N LEU A 662 9.74 12.89 -32.09
CA LEU A 662 8.82 11.98 -31.39
C LEU A 662 7.48 11.80 -32.13
N GLN A 663 7.39 12.19 -33.41
CA GLN A 663 6.11 12.22 -34.11
C GLN A 663 5.46 10.83 -34.16
N GLY A 664 4.22 10.74 -33.69
CA GLY A 664 3.45 9.50 -33.62
C GLY A 664 3.97 8.47 -32.60
N ALA A 665 4.91 8.83 -31.73
CA ALA A 665 5.41 7.94 -30.69
C ALA A 665 4.33 7.64 -29.62
N LYS A 666 4.48 6.50 -28.95
CA LYS A 666 3.53 5.99 -27.95
C LYS A 666 4.15 6.09 -26.55
N LEU A 667 3.90 7.18 -25.83
CA LEU A 667 4.42 7.49 -24.49
C LEU A 667 3.34 7.39 -23.40
N GLN A 668 2.35 6.52 -23.55
CA GLN A 668 1.30 6.35 -22.54
C GLN A 668 1.92 5.86 -21.24
N ASP A 669 1.49 6.44 -20.12
CA ASP A 669 1.99 6.17 -18.77
C ASP A 669 3.51 6.41 -18.58
N ALA A 670 4.17 7.11 -19.51
CA ALA A 670 5.60 7.41 -19.43
C ALA A 670 5.93 8.36 -18.26
N LYS A 671 7.08 8.13 -17.62
CA LYS A 671 7.62 8.99 -16.55
C LYS A 671 8.60 10.00 -17.15
N LEU A 672 8.20 11.27 -17.27
CA LEU A 672 8.96 12.35 -17.90
C LEU A 672 9.26 13.50 -16.91
N GLN A 673 9.24 13.22 -15.61
CA GLN A 673 9.40 14.26 -14.60
C GLN A 673 10.78 14.92 -14.73
N GLY A 674 10.80 16.25 -14.82
CA GLY A 674 12.03 17.03 -15.01
C GLY A 674 12.73 16.83 -16.36
N ALA A 675 12.12 16.13 -17.32
CA ALA A 675 12.73 15.90 -18.62
C ALA A 675 12.84 17.20 -19.44
N ASN A 676 13.91 17.31 -20.23
CA ASN A 676 14.13 18.44 -21.13
C ASN A 676 13.63 18.10 -22.55
N LEU A 677 12.52 18.69 -22.98
CA LEU A 677 11.86 18.49 -24.28
C LEU A 677 11.86 19.78 -25.13
N VAL A 678 12.81 20.69 -24.89
CA VAL A 678 12.91 21.95 -25.64
C VAL A 678 13.07 21.67 -27.14
N ASN A 679 12.31 22.36 -27.97
CA ASN A 679 12.23 22.16 -29.43
C ASN A 679 11.81 20.75 -29.90
N ALA A 680 11.38 19.86 -29.00
CA ALA A 680 11.02 18.49 -29.37
C ALA A 680 9.78 18.48 -30.26
N ASN A 681 9.78 17.60 -31.28
CA ASN A 681 8.64 17.43 -32.17
C ASN A 681 7.76 16.26 -31.72
N LEU A 682 6.75 16.59 -30.92
CA LEU A 682 5.78 15.69 -30.31
C LEU A 682 4.45 15.62 -31.11
N GLN A 683 4.45 15.97 -32.39
CA GLN A 683 3.22 15.96 -33.19
C GLN A 683 2.55 14.57 -33.22
N SER A 684 1.24 14.52 -32.96
CA SER A 684 0.45 13.27 -32.94
C SER A 684 0.97 12.20 -31.98
N THR A 685 1.75 12.59 -30.97
CA THR A 685 2.26 11.68 -29.94
C THR A 685 1.14 11.33 -28.97
N ASN A 686 1.11 10.09 -28.49
CA ASN A 686 0.22 9.71 -27.41
C ASN A 686 0.97 9.77 -26.06
N LEU A 687 0.65 10.78 -25.26
CA LEU A 687 1.17 11.06 -23.92
C LEU A 687 0.09 10.85 -22.85
N ARG A 688 -0.95 10.05 -23.13
CA ARG A 688 -2.04 9.79 -22.19
C ARG A 688 -1.49 9.27 -20.86
N SER A 689 -1.95 9.85 -19.75
CA SER A 689 -1.50 9.52 -18.38
C SER A 689 0.01 9.70 -18.13
N ALA A 690 0.77 10.28 -19.06
CA ALA A 690 2.19 10.51 -18.85
C ALA A 690 2.42 11.58 -17.77
N ASN A 691 3.50 11.45 -17.01
CA ASN A 691 3.85 12.42 -15.99
C ASN A 691 5.00 13.30 -16.45
N LEU A 692 4.66 14.51 -16.92
CA LEU A 692 5.56 15.58 -17.36
C LEU A 692 5.76 16.66 -16.28
N SER A 693 5.57 16.34 -15.00
CA SER A 693 5.75 17.34 -13.92
C SER A 693 7.15 17.95 -13.98
N ARG A 694 7.25 19.29 -13.93
CA ARG A 694 8.52 20.04 -14.04
C ARG A 694 9.29 19.82 -15.35
N ALA A 695 8.68 19.22 -16.38
CA ALA A 695 9.32 19.08 -17.68
C ALA A 695 9.43 20.43 -18.40
N ARG A 696 10.45 20.57 -19.24
CA ARG A 696 10.67 21.76 -20.08
C ARG A 696 10.27 21.46 -21.52
N LEU A 697 9.15 22.00 -21.97
CA LEU A 697 8.61 21.87 -23.33
C LEU A 697 8.65 23.20 -24.10
N ILE A 698 9.64 24.06 -23.83
CA ILE A 698 9.76 25.37 -24.49
C ILE A 698 9.93 25.16 -26.00
N ASP A 699 9.18 25.88 -26.83
CA ASP A 699 9.17 25.77 -28.30
C ASP A 699 8.83 24.36 -28.85
N ALA A 700 8.29 23.46 -28.01
CA ALA A 700 7.95 22.11 -28.44
C ALA A 700 6.71 22.09 -29.35
N ASN A 701 6.68 21.18 -30.33
CA ASN A 701 5.53 20.99 -31.21
C ASN A 701 4.65 19.83 -30.74
N LEU A 702 3.56 20.13 -30.02
CA LEU A 702 2.58 19.13 -29.54
C LEU A 702 1.31 19.09 -30.39
N ARG A 703 1.35 19.53 -31.65
CA ARG A 703 0.17 19.54 -32.52
C ARG A 703 -0.49 18.16 -32.56
N SER A 704 -1.79 18.10 -32.25
CA SER A 704 -2.59 16.86 -32.24
C SER A 704 -2.07 15.76 -31.30
N ALA A 705 -1.25 16.09 -30.31
CA ALA A 705 -0.83 15.15 -29.29
C ALA A 705 -1.98 14.83 -28.31
N ASP A 706 -2.04 13.61 -27.80
CA ASP A 706 -2.99 13.21 -26.76
C ASP A 706 -2.31 13.25 -25.39
N LEU A 707 -2.61 14.26 -24.59
CA LEU A 707 -2.18 14.43 -23.21
C LEU A 707 -3.32 14.19 -22.21
N SER A 708 -4.36 13.45 -22.59
CA SER A 708 -5.45 13.16 -21.65
C SER A 708 -4.94 12.46 -20.39
N PHE A 709 -5.42 12.86 -19.21
CA PHE A 709 -4.98 12.36 -17.89
C PHE A 709 -3.50 12.61 -17.55
N ALA A 710 -2.74 13.33 -18.39
CA ALA A 710 -1.33 13.60 -18.14
C ALA A 710 -1.14 14.58 -16.97
N THR A 711 -0.03 14.47 -16.25
CA THR A 711 0.34 15.43 -15.19
C THR A 711 1.44 16.35 -15.69
N LEU A 712 1.16 17.64 -15.80
CA LEU A 712 2.07 18.71 -16.25
C LEU A 712 2.33 19.76 -15.15
N ASN A 713 2.18 19.39 -13.88
CA ASN A 713 2.34 20.34 -12.77
C ASN A 713 3.75 20.97 -12.80
N ASN A 714 3.81 22.30 -12.74
CA ASN A 714 5.04 23.08 -12.83
C ASN A 714 5.86 22.85 -14.12
N ALA A 715 5.25 22.32 -15.19
CA ALA A 715 5.91 22.20 -16.48
C ALA A 715 5.98 23.56 -17.18
N ASN A 716 7.05 23.80 -17.95
CA ASN A 716 7.18 25.01 -18.76
C ASN A 716 6.89 24.66 -20.22
N LEU A 717 5.79 25.15 -20.76
CA LEU A 717 5.36 24.98 -22.15
C LEU A 717 5.44 26.29 -22.94
N SER A 718 6.30 27.23 -22.53
CA SER A 718 6.38 28.54 -23.19
C SER A 718 6.68 28.40 -24.69
N ASP A 719 5.98 29.18 -25.52
CA ASP A 719 6.10 29.18 -26.97
C ASP A 719 5.78 27.83 -27.67
N ALA A 720 5.26 26.84 -26.93
CA ALA A 720 4.89 25.55 -27.50
C ALA A 720 3.69 25.65 -28.46
N ASN A 721 3.69 24.81 -29.49
CA ASN A 721 2.57 24.67 -30.43
C ASN A 721 1.63 23.55 -29.96
N LEU A 722 0.49 23.93 -29.42
CA LEU A 722 -0.48 23.01 -28.82
C LEU A 722 -1.70 22.74 -29.72
N ASN A 723 -1.65 23.14 -30.99
CA ASN A 723 -2.81 23.12 -31.89
C ASN A 723 -3.46 21.73 -32.00
N GLY A 724 -4.73 21.60 -31.61
CA GLY A 724 -5.47 20.34 -31.65
C GLY A 724 -5.00 19.27 -30.66
N ALA A 725 -4.15 19.61 -29.69
CA ALA A 725 -3.76 18.71 -28.62
C ALA A 725 -4.93 18.44 -27.66
N ASN A 726 -5.02 17.22 -27.14
CA ASN A 726 -6.04 16.81 -26.18
C ASN A 726 -5.48 16.89 -24.75
N PHE A 727 -6.10 17.67 -23.87
CA PHE A 727 -5.71 17.82 -22.46
C PHE A 727 -6.81 17.37 -21.48
N SER A 728 -7.81 16.59 -21.93
CA SER A 728 -8.90 16.15 -21.06
C SER A 728 -8.37 15.48 -19.78
N PHE A 729 -8.81 15.93 -18.60
CA PHE A 729 -8.37 15.42 -17.29
C PHE A 729 -6.88 15.60 -16.98
N ALA A 730 -6.14 16.38 -17.77
CA ALA A 730 -4.75 16.69 -17.47
C ALA A 730 -4.63 17.60 -16.23
N LYS A 731 -3.53 17.50 -15.49
CA LYS A 731 -3.24 18.37 -14.34
C LYS A 731 -2.19 19.39 -14.72
N LEU A 732 -2.48 20.69 -14.63
CA LEU A 732 -1.58 21.76 -15.07
C LEU A 732 -1.21 22.75 -13.95
N ASN A 733 -1.24 22.31 -12.69
CA ASN A 733 -1.03 23.20 -11.55
C ASN A 733 0.37 23.83 -11.59
N GLY A 734 0.46 25.16 -11.69
CA GLY A 734 1.71 25.90 -11.77
C GLY A 734 2.42 25.79 -13.13
N ALA A 735 1.76 25.29 -14.18
CA ALA A 735 2.35 25.22 -15.52
C ALA A 735 2.48 26.62 -16.17
N GLU A 736 3.56 26.83 -16.92
CA GLU A 736 3.83 28.07 -17.66
C GLU A 736 3.41 27.90 -19.14
N LEU A 737 2.55 28.79 -19.65
CA LEU A 737 1.99 28.71 -21.02
C LEU A 737 2.21 30.01 -21.83
N CYS A 738 3.18 30.83 -21.43
CA CYS A 738 3.51 32.11 -22.09
C CYS A 738 3.80 31.91 -23.58
N GLY A 739 3.23 32.73 -24.48
CA GLY A 739 3.53 32.67 -25.91
C GLY A 739 3.01 31.44 -26.69
N THR A 740 2.25 30.54 -26.04
CA THR A 740 1.77 29.31 -26.69
C THR A 740 0.82 29.57 -27.87
N LEU A 741 0.94 28.75 -28.92
CA LEU A 741 0.03 28.79 -30.07
C LEU A 741 -1.19 27.90 -29.81
N LEU A 742 -2.36 28.54 -29.66
CA LEU A 742 -3.60 27.92 -29.19
C LEU A 742 -4.77 27.96 -30.19
N ASN A 743 -4.57 27.45 -31.40
CA ASN A 743 -5.68 27.27 -32.36
C ASN A 743 -6.29 25.86 -32.23
N LYS A 744 -7.60 25.79 -31.98
CA LYS A 744 -8.37 24.55 -31.75
C LYS A 744 -7.97 23.78 -30.49
N ILE A 745 -7.82 24.48 -29.37
CA ILE A 745 -7.57 23.87 -28.05
C ILE A 745 -8.83 23.93 -27.21
N ASN A 746 -9.08 22.84 -26.50
CA ASN A 746 -10.29 22.62 -25.73
C ASN A 746 -10.16 23.23 -24.33
N LEU A 747 -10.91 24.30 -24.01
CA LEU A 747 -10.82 25.08 -22.75
C LEU A 747 -12.17 25.59 -22.21
N ASN A 748 -13.14 24.69 -21.97
CA ASN A 748 -14.41 25.01 -21.32
C ASN A 748 -14.32 25.06 -19.77
N GLN A 749 -14.98 26.05 -19.17
CA GLN A 749 -14.90 26.45 -17.76
C GLN A 749 -13.56 27.04 -17.32
N ILE A 750 -13.37 28.31 -17.69
CA ILE A 750 -12.53 29.23 -16.92
C ILE A 750 -13.48 30.28 -16.35
N ASP A 751 -13.57 30.36 -15.03
CA ASP A 751 -14.21 31.49 -14.36
C ASP A 751 -13.35 32.74 -14.60
N SER A 752 -13.77 33.59 -15.53
CA SER A 752 -13.21 34.92 -15.65
C SER A 752 -14.28 35.91 -16.07
N ASN A 753 -14.49 36.91 -15.22
CA ASN A 753 -15.34 38.05 -15.50
C ASN A 753 -14.91 38.73 -16.81
N ARG A 754 -15.82 38.73 -17.80
CA ARG A 754 -15.81 39.39 -19.12
C ARG A 754 -14.83 38.85 -20.19
N SER A 755 -15.33 38.03 -21.12
CA SER A 755 -15.60 38.41 -22.53
C SER A 755 -15.96 37.19 -23.40
N LYS A 756 -16.86 37.42 -24.37
CA LYS A 756 -17.46 36.45 -25.31
C LYS A 756 -16.41 35.74 -26.18
N ILE A 757 -16.58 34.43 -26.38
CA ILE A 757 -16.42 33.71 -27.67
C ILE A 757 -17.19 32.38 -27.55
N ASP A 758 -18.00 32.08 -28.57
CA ASP A 758 -18.96 30.97 -28.59
C ASP A 758 -18.31 29.63 -28.99
N SER A 759 -18.69 28.59 -28.24
CA SER A 759 -18.59 27.14 -28.50
C SER A 759 -17.21 26.44 -28.43
N VAL A 760 -17.02 25.52 -27.44
CA VAL A 760 -16.20 24.26 -27.41
C VAL A 760 -16.26 23.64 -25.97
N ASP A 761 -15.92 22.34 -25.73
CA ASP A 761 -16.39 21.45 -24.62
C ASP A 761 -15.29 20.71 -23.77
N LEU A 762 -15.11 21.03 -22.48
CA LEU A 762 -14.21 20.39 -21.48
C LEU A 762 -15.03 19.75 -20.36
N TYR A 763 -14.74 18.49 -20.06
CA TYR A 763 -15.17 17.82 -18.83
C TYR A 763 -13.98 17.63 -17.88
N SER A 764 -14.05 18.26 -16.71
CA SER A 764 -13.23 18.00 -15.50
C SER A 764 -11.70 17.99 -15.64
N THR A 765 -11.11 19.17 -15.87
CA THR A 765 -9.66 19.43 -15.75
C THR A 765 -9.40 20.16 -14.43
N GLU A 766 -8.46 19.71 -13.60
CA GLU A 766 -8.09 20.38 -12.33
C GLU A 766 -7.11 21.54 -12.60
N ILE A 767 -7.53 22.77 -12.30
CA ILE A 767 -6.75 23.99 -12.53
C ILE A 767 -6.81 24.86 -11.27
N ASN A 768 -5.67 25.02 -10.58
CA ASN A 768 -5.58 25.91 -9.41
C ASN A 768 -4.90 27.26 -9.74
N GLU A 769 -3.83 27.25 -10.55
CA GLU A 769 -3.11 28.46 -11.02
C GLU A 769 -2.42 28.18 -12.37
N ILE A 770 -2.56 29.10 -13.34
CA ILE A 770 -1.83 29.11 -14.63
C ILE A 770 -1.29 30.52 -14.87
N ILE A 771 -0.02 30.63 -15.26
CA ILE A 771 0.59 31.90 -15.69
C ILE A 771 0.42 32.03 -17.21
N ILE A 772 -0.47 32.94 -17.63
CA ILE A 772 -0.69 33.30 -19.03
C ILE A 772 -0.28 34.75 -19.25
N CYS A 773 0.86 34.97 -19.91
CA CYS A 773 1.31 36.31 -20.29
C CYS A 773 1.23 36.46 -21.81
N GLY A 774 0.37 37.36 -22.29
CA GLY A 774 0.31 37.85 -23.68
C GLY A 774 0.07 36.78 -24.76
N VAL A 775 -1.17 36.65 -25.25
CA VAL A 775 -1.48 35.81 -26.42
C VAL A 775 -0.92 36.47 -27.68
N SER A 776 0.13 35.89 -28.25
CA SER A 776 0.67 36.27 -29.56
C SER A 776 -0.30 35.80 -30.65
N SER A 777 -1.30 36.62 -30.97
CA SER A 777 -2.05 36.46 -32.22
C SER A 777 -1.18 36.95 -33.38
N LYS A 778 -0.25 36.13 -33.86
CA LYS A 778 0.33 36.35 -35.19
C LYS A 778 -0.78 36.10 -36.21
N LYS A 779 -1.52 37.15 -36.54
CA LYS A 779 -2.24 37.26 -37.81
C LYS A 779 -1.19 37.15 -38.92
N SER A 780 -1.10 35.99 -39.56
CA SER A 780 -0.49 35.90 -40.87
C SER A 780 -1.41 36.65 -41.85
N GLN A 781 -0.89 37.75 -42.40
CA GLN A 781 -1.43 38.36 -43.62
C GLN A 781 -1.26 37.41 -44.80
#